data_AF-A0A6J5K4K7-F1
#
_entry.id   AF-A0A6J5K4K7-F1
#
_cell.length_a   1.000
_cell.length_b   1.000
_cell.length_c   1.000
_cell.angle_alpha   90.00
_cell.angle_beta   90.00
_cell.angle_gamma   90.00
#
_symmetry.space_group_name_H-M   'P 1'
#
loop_
_entity.id
_entity.type
_entity.pdbx_description
1 polymer ?
#
loop_
_entity_poly.entity_id
_entity_poly.type
_entity_poly.pdbx_seq_one_letter_code
_entity_poly.pdbx_strand_id
1 'polypeptide(L)'
;MPLDIRLEKLRFLIMEMRLAMRLAQFAPTDADARMITRHVLIRAADFISHARQLRKPLQQAGYDTGAFNDLKEYYAAEFKKYFQKVRDRLSAHVQDIELEEVIELWNGTDASKSEFFVEGAAEIYRSLASLGITDFPTLTDFPESRDPAFEAALQAYRASGRKMQTVEMGADPLAMTRPDSTALINTTPIHARAGHLALIQRWMVAQAKLLQGFEAFPNVVRILKARMITDLVSACDCLITRDVDPGAPQRIDGLDALLAKEFSQNAIEQFKTIFRVVEEIAPYREIRNKVSSHLDVNIDVTLEDLLKRLDNIDFEAGLGVYDKLRQVFEKVCRDVLFLCSYLVDGQIINGVLGSAKGTDTVPFSDREQPGRVVPQPDRMEDCDEAYSAKLEEWLTGESGTRERARSAFWQAFLHSPIVEEYQFVESLPGGGERRETHRVRQAHRFILGRLESETDSNRVCGILELTRQCSSGAPDELTEILMRFARNPRSSPHMSAIALCLGDLADWSNLRVRAYLTAGMNVATSLAVYTRMALLRIFVRAEGIARINRRPPTEAFSDVLGSLTVGLGPRAKLKTKIFLASQFCDQQIATVMQPFEKDYADLQTDIVGLVGSLAPAEEAARISEMVRRLVETHDYAGICLYLYDELKNSNLDVVVRDLIVMTCHGIIQTAHHDQSRRHRCGCFLRIERYKEALGLADSLARSNPDNPDFQILLAHVMTCLPECQDAARSLSGDIKRRYKLSDTQLAAIEAVSSEEQR
;
A
#
# COMPACT_ATOMS: atom_id res chain seq x y z
N MET A 1 39.74 13.70 35.12
CA MET A 1 38.67 13.61 34.10
C MET A 1 38.24 12.16 34.05
N PRO A 2 36.93 11.82 34.05
CA PRO A 2 36.52 10.42 34.05
C PRO A 2 36.87 9.76 32.71
N LEU A 3 38.07 9.17 32.67
CA LEU A 3 38.61 8.40 31.56
C LEU A 3 37.80 7.12 31.33
N ASP A 4 37.27 6.57 32.42
CA ASP A 4 36.38 5.42 32.52
C ASP A 4 35.14 5.54 31.62
N ILE A 5 34.40 6.65 31.68
CA ILE A 5 33.18 6.86 30.86
C ILE A 5 33.51 6.78 29.35
N ARG A 6 34.64 7.35 28.93
CA ARG A 6 35.05 7.33 27.51
C ARG A 6 35.53 5.97 27.07
N LEU A 7 36.29 5.29 27.91
CA LEU A 7 36.75 3.91 27.64
C LEU A 7 35.55 2.96 27.54
N GLU A 8 34.55 3.12 28.39
CA GLU A 8 33.31 2.36 28.33
C GLU A 8 32.55 2.60 27.01
N LYS A 9 32.39 3.86 26.59
CA LYS A 9 31.77 4.21 25.29
C LYS A 9 32.54 3.61 24.11
N LEU A 10 33.87 3.68 24.10
CA LEU A 10 34.68 3.07 23.04
C LEU A 10 34.53 1.55 22.99
N ARG A 11 34.54 0.88 24.15
CA ARG A 11 34.30 -0.56 24.23
C ARG A 11 32.94 -0.91 23.63
N PHE A 12 31.90 -0.19 24.03
CA PHE A 12 30.55 -0.39 23.53
C PHE A 12 30.44 -0.22 22.01
N LEU A 13 31.06 0.83 21.45
CA LEU A 13 31.07 1.08 19.99
C LEU A 13 31.67 -0.10 19.21
N ILE A 14 32.77 -0.69 19.71
CA ILE A 14 33.39 -1.87 19.08
C ILE A 14 32.45 -3.07 19.16
N MET A 15 31.81 -3.29 20.31
CA MET A 15 30.87 -4.38 20.49
C MET A 15 29.70 -4.24 19.49
N GLU A 16 29.06 -3.07 19.40
CA GLU A 16 27.96 -2.83 18.45
C GLU A 16 28.38 -3.03 16.99
N MET A 17 29.58 -2.57 16.60
CA MET A 17 30.12 -2.82 15.27
C MET A 17 30.28 -4.31 14.97
N ARG A 18 30.80 -5.09 15.93
CA ARG A 18 30.93 -6.55 15.77
C ARG A 18 29.58 -7.25 15.63
N LEU A 19 28.59 -6.87 16.44
CA LEU A 19 27.26 -7.45 16.39
C LEU A 19 26.54 -7.12 15.07
N ALA A 20 26.60 -5.85 14.64
CA ALA A 20 26.03 -5.43 13.37
C ALA A 20 26.72 -6.15 12.19
N MET A 21 28.04 -6.29 12.21
CA MET A 21 28.77 -7.04 11.19
C MET A 21 28.39 -8.53 11.18
N ARG A 22 28.20 -9.14 12.36
CA ARG A 22 27.72 -10.52 12.46
C ARG A 22 26.34 -10.68 11.85
N LEU A 23 25.42 -9.75 12.08
CA LEU A 23 24.10 -9.74 11.44
C LEU A 23 24.21 -9.59 9.91
N ALA A 24 25.07 -8.69 9.42
CA ALA A 24 25.30 -8.47 7.99
C ALA A 24 25.87 -9.72 7.28
N GLN A 25 26.78 -10.45 7.91
CA GLN A 25 27.35 -11.70 7.39
C GLN A 25 26.31 -12.83 7.21
N PHE A 26 25.18 -12.74 7.90
CA PHE A 26 24.07 -13.70 7.84
C PHE A 26 22.85 -13.12 7.13
N ALA A 27 22.98 -11.95 6.51
CA ALA A 27 21.90 -11.35 5.78
C ALA A 27 21.48 -12.23 4.58
N PRO A 28 20.18 -12.30 4.29
CA PRO A 28 19.65 -13.13 3.21
C PRO A 28 19.95 -12.57 1.83
N THR A 29 20.16 -11.25 1.71
CA THR A 29 20.50 -10.57 0.46
C THR A 29 21.65 -9.58 0.65
N ASP A 30 22.35 -9.25 -0.44
CA ASP A 30 23.43 -8.23 -0.41
C ASP A 30 22.89 -6.85 -0.02
N ALA A 31 21.64 -6.54 -0.42
CA ALA A 31 20.97 -5.30 -0.06
C ALA A 31 20.72 -5.22 1.45
N ASP A 32 20.28 -6.33 2.07
CA ASP A 32 20.06 -6.42 3.51
C ASP A 32 21.39 -6.33 4.28
N ALA A 33 22.46 -6.97 3.76
CA ALA A 33 23.79 -6.90 4.34
C ALA A 33 24.32 -5.46 4.38
N ARG A 34 24.22 -4.73 3.26
CA ARG A 34 24.61 -3.32 3.17
C ARG A 34 23.74 -2.42 4.03
N MET A 35 22.43 -2.68 4.09
CA MET A 35 21.51 -1.97 4.99
C MET A 35 21.94 -2.07 6.45
N ILE A 36 22.27 -3.28 6.94
CA ILE A 36 22.75 -3.48 8.31
C ILE A 36 24.10 -2.80 8.53
N THR A 37 25.00 -2.89 7.53
CA THR A 37 26.34 -2.30 7.58
C THR A 37 26.32 -0.78 7.76
N ARG A 38 25.23 -0.08 7.39
CA ARG A 38 25.03 1.34 7.73
C ARG A 38 25.24 1.63 9.22
N HIS A 39 24.91 0.69 10.11
CA HIS A 39 25.17 0.83 11.55
C HIS A 39 26.67 0.80 11.88
N VAL A 40 27.44 -0.10 11.26
CA VAL A 40 28.90 -0.16 11.41
C VAL A 40 29.53 1.18 11.02
N LEU A 41 29.09 1.77 9.90
CA LEU A 41 29.62 3.05 9.43
C LEU A 41 29.34 4.20 10.40
N ILE A 42 28.14 4.23 11.01
CA ILE A 42 27.79 5.21 12.05
C ILE A 42 28.73 5.06 13.25
N ARG A 43 28.89 3.83 13.76
CA ARG A 43 29.69 3.57 14.95
C ARG A 43 31.18 3.77 14.73
N ALA A 44 31.71 3.49 13.54
CA ALA A 44 33.09 3.79 13.19
C ALA A 44 33.39 5.31 13.25
N ALA A 45 32.45 6.14 12.77
CA ALA A 45 32.57 7.60 12.88
C ALA A 45 32.53 8.08 14.35
N ASP A 46 31.62 7.52 15.15
CA ASP A 46 31.55 7.80 16.59
C ASP A 46 32.85 7.38 17.30
N PHE A 47 33.38 6.19 16.97
CA PHE A 47 34.62 5.67 17.52
C PHE A 47 35.79 6.61 17.28
N ILE A 48 35.93 7.12 16.04
CA ILE A 48 36.95 8.12 15.69
C ILE A 48 36.81 9.38 16.56
N SER A 49 35.58 9.88 16.73
CA SER A 49 35.30 11.07 17.53
C SER A 49 35.70 10.89 19.00
N HIS A 50 35.30 9.77 19.60
CA HIS A 50 35.62 9.43 21.00
C HIS A 50 37.12 9.17 21.19
N ALA A 51 37.75 8.42 20.30
CA ALA A 51 39.17 8.09 20.38
C ALA A 51 40.06 9.34 20.25
N ARG A 52 39.69 10.30 19.40
CA ARG A 52 40.41 11.58 19.27
C ARG A 52 40.38 12.41 20.56
N GLN A 53 39.29 12.32 21.33
CA GLN A 53 39.15 13.06 22.59
C GLN A 53 39.99 12.49 23.73
N LEU A 54 40.54 11.28 23.60
CA LEU A 54 41.42 10.66 24.60
C LEU A 54 42.86 11.19 24.59
N ARG A 55 43.32 11.81 23.50
CA ARG A 55 44.72 12.22 23.35
C ARG A 55 45.18 13.16 24.48
N LYS A 56 44.44 14.25 24.72
CA LYS A 56 44.81 15.24 25.75
C LYS A 56 44.77 14.65 27.17
N PRO A 57 43.68 13.96 27.59
CA PRO A 57 43.63 13.32 28.91
C PRO A 57 44.75 12.31 29.16
N LEU A 58 45.07 11.46 28.17
CA LEU A 58 46.12 10.44 28.31
C LEU A 58 47.52 11.07 28.41
N GLN A 59 47.81 12.10 27.62
CA GLN A 59 49.06 12.85 27.72
C GLN A 59 49.19 13.57 29.07
N GLN A 60 48.10 14.17 29.57
CA GLN A 60 48.08 14.80 30.90
C GLN A 60 48.29 13.79 32.03
N ALA A 61 47.86 12.53 31.85
CA ALA A 61 48.10 11.44 32.78
C ALA A 61 49.50 10.79 32.63
N GLY A 62 50.34 11.27 31.73
CA GLY A 62 51.73 10.81 31.57
C GLY A 62 51.94 9.56 30.71
N TYR A 63 50.91 9.11 29.98
CA TYR A 63 51.03 7.95 29.09
C TYR A 63 51.73 8.31 27.77
N ASP A 64 52.58 7.41 27.25
CA ASP A 64 53.09 7.50 25.89
C ASP A 64 52.00 7.09 24.89
N THR A 65 51.50 8.07 24.14
CA THR A 65 50.37 7.90 23.22
C THR A 65 50.79 7.82 21.75
N GLY A 66 52.08 7.72 21.43
CA GLY A 66 52.59 7.74 20.05
C GLY A 66 51.91 6.71 19.16
N ALA A 67 52.07 5.42 19.47
CA ALA A 67 51.50 4.32 18.68
C ALA A 67 49.97 4.37 18.57
N PHE A 68 49.27 4.69 19.67
CA PHE A 68 47.82 4.88 19.66
C PHE A 68 47.38 6.01 18.72
N ASN A 69 48.12 7.14 18.74
CA ASN A 69 47.79 8.29 17.90
C ASN A 69 48.01 7.99 16.41
N ASP A 70 49.10 7.31 16.06
CA ASP A 70 49.39 6.96 14.67
C ASP A 70 48.31 6.01 14.11
N LEU A 71 47.98 4.97 14.87
CA LEU A 71 46.97 3.99 14.46
C LEU A 71 45.57 4.62 14.31
N LYS A 72 45.14 5.45 15.27
CA LYS A 72 43.80 6.07 15.20
C LYS A 72 43.66 7.09 14.08
N GLU A 73 44.71 7.85 13.76
CA GLU A 73 44.65 8.84 12.67
C GLU A 73 44.75 8.16 11.30
N TYR A 74 45.51 7.05 11.17
CA TYR A 74 45.46 6.21 9.98
C TYR A 74 44.05 5.64 9.74
N TYR A 75 43.44 5.06 10.78
CA TYR A 75 42.06 4.57 10.73
C TYR A 75 41.07 5.67 10.32
N ALA A 76 41.19 6.87 10.89
CA ALA A 76 40.32 7.98 10.55
C ALA A 76 40.53 8.51 9.12
N ALA A 77 41.75 8.45 8.59
CA ALA A 77 42.05 8.83 7.22
C ALA A 77 41.44 7.85 6.21
N GLU A 78 41.56 6.54 6.46
CA GLU A 78 40.92 5.52 5.62
C GLU A 78 39.39 5.61 5.70
N PHE A 79 38.81 5.89 6.88
CA PHE A 79 37.37 6.10 7.01
C PHE A 79 36.88 7.29 6.17
N LYS A 80 37.63 8.40 6.23
CA LYS A 80 37.36 9.59 5.41
C LYS A 80 37.39 9.28 3.92
N LYS A 81 38.32 8.43 3.49
CA LYS A 81 38.48 8.02 2.09
C LYS A 81 37.33 7.13 1.60
N TYR A 82 36.94 6.12 2.36
CA TYR A 82 36.00 5.10 1.87
C TYR A 82 34.55 5.31 2.28
N PHE A 83 34.28 5.78 3.50
CA PHE A 83 32.94 5.65 4.08
C PHE A 83 32.32 6.93 4.63
N GLN A 84 33.07 8.03 4.77
CA GLN A 84 32.49 9.26 5.32
C GLN A 84 31.25 9.73 4.55
N LYS A 85 31.29 9.72 3.21
CA LYS A 85 30.15 10.17 2.40
C LYS A 85 28.94 9.25 2.52
N VAL A 86 29.14 7.92 2.47
CA VAL A 86 28.07 6.93 2.71
C VAL A 86 27.49 7.10 4.11
N ARG A 87 28.34 7.25 5.12
CA ARG A 87 27.92 7.48 6.50
C ARG A 87 27.05 8.71 6.61
N ASP A 88 27.49 9.85 6.07
CA ASP A 88 26.80 11.12 6.24
C ASP A 88 25.50 11.18 5.43
N ARG A 89 25.51 10.68 4.18
CA ARG A 89 24.42 10.88 3.21
C ARG A 89 23.47 9.69 3.02
N LEU A 90 23.86 8.48 3.40
CA LEU A 90 23.01 7.26 3.29
C LEU A 90 22.79 6.53 4.62
N SER A 91 23.66 6.69 5.62
CA SER A 91 23.55 5.94 6.89
C SER A 91 22.93 6.78 8.01
N ALA A 92 23.59 7.88 8.38
CA ALA A 92 23.15 8.77 9.45
C ALA A 92 21.99 9.64 8.99
N HIS A 93 22.02 10.10 7.74
CA HIS A 93 20.93 10.79 7.05
C HIS A 93 20.65 10.09 5.72
N VAL A 94 19.58 10.54 5.03
CA VAL A 94 19.28 10.19 3.64
C VAL A 94 19.20 11.51 2.86
N GLN A 95 20.24 11.82 2.10
CA GLN A 95 20.44 13.12 1.46
C GLN A 95 20.93 12.93 0.03
N ASP A 96 20.92 14.02 -0.73
CA ASP A 96 21.16 13.98 -2.16
C ASP A 96 22.61 13.59 -2.50
N ILE A 97 22.73 12.63 -3.42
CA ILE A 97 23.97 12.17 -4.04
C ILE A 97 23.64 11.97 -5.53
N GLU A 98 24.58 12.32 -6.42
CA GLU A 98 24.45 12.05 -7.84
C GLU A 98 24.30 10.55 -8.11
N LEU A 99 23.50 10.19 -9.13
CA LEU A 99 23.11 8.79 -9.37
C LEU A 99 24.29 7.84 -9.61
N GLU A 100 25.29 8.27 -10.39
CA GLU A 100 26.47 7.45 -10.65
C GLU A 100 27.27 7.21 -9.36
N GLU A 101 27.45 8.28 -8.58
CA GLU A 101 28.21 8.25 -7.35
C GLU A 101 27.49 7.43 -6.26
N VAL A 102 26.16 7.51 -6.14
CA VAL A 102 25.42 6.73 -5.15
C VAL A 102 25.54 5.23 -5.39
N ILE A 103 25.53 4.79 -6.65
CA ILE A 103 25.71 3.39 -7.04
C ILE A 103 27.12 2.92 -6.69
N GLU A 104 28.15 3.69 -7.04
CA GLU A 104 29.55 3.36 -6.74
C GLU A 104 29.79 3.27 -5.23
N LEU A 105 29.38 4.29 -4.48
CA LEU A 105 29.54 4.36 -3.03
C LEU A 105 28.81 3.22 -2.32
N TRP A 106 27.59 2.89 -2.76
CA TRP A 106 26.81 1.80 -2.17
C TRP A 106 27.42 0.43 -2.48
N ASN A 107 27.80 0.17 -3.73
CA ASN A 107 28.47 -1.07 -4.12
C ASN A 107 29.83 -1.22 -3.42
N GLY A 108 30.52 -0.10 -3.19
CA GLY A 108 31.79 -0.03 -2.45
C GLY A 108 31.67 -0.34 -0.96
N THR A 109 30.46 -0.44 -0.41
CA THR A 109 30.18 -0.97 0.93
C THR A 109 30.15 -2.50 0.85
N ASP A 110 31.29 -3.13 1.13
CA ASP A 110 31.49 -4.58 1.08
C ASP A 110 31.95 -5.14 2.44
N ALA A 111 31.93 -6.47 2.56
CA ALA A 111 32.28 -7.15 3.81
C ALA A 111 33.74 -6.90 4.23
N SER A 112 34.68 -6.93 3.28
CA SER A 112 36.12 -6.80 3.55
C SER A 112 36.46 -5.41 4.12
N LYS A 113 35.99 -4.35 3.46
CA LYS A 113 36.18 -2.98 3.95
C LYS A 113 35.48 -2.77 5.29
N SER A 114 34.28 -3.34 5.48
CA SER A 114 33.55 -3.19 6.73
C SER A 114 34.26 -3.89 7.89
N GLU A 115 34.74 -5.12 7.68
CA GLU A 115 35.54 -5.89 8.65
C GLU A 115 36.85 -5.17 9.02
N PHE A 116 37.52 -4.53 8.05
CA PHE A 116 38.69 -3.69 8.33
C PHE A 116 38.39 -2.62 9.38
N PHE A 117 37.25 -1.93 9.32
CA PHE A 117 36.89 -0.91 10.31
C PHE A 117 36.46 -1.51 11.66
N VAL A 118 35.86 -2.70 11.67
CA VAL A 118 35.51 -3.39 12.92
C VAL A 118 36.78 -3.84 13.66
N GLU A 119 37.68 -4.52 12.96
CA GLU A 119 38.91 -5.04 13.57
C GLU A 119 39.93 -3.94 13.87
N GLY A 120 40.03 -2.91 13.01
CA GLY A 120 40.86 -1.74 13.27
C GLY A 120 40.46 -0.99 14.55
N ALA A 121 39.16 -0.85 14.83
CA ALA A 121 38.70 -0.25 16.09
C ALA A 121 39.08 -1.11 17.31
N ALA A 122 38.95 -2.43 17.20
CA ALA A 122 39.39 -3.36 18.24
C ALA A 122 40.92 -3.30 18.45
N GLU A 123 41.71 -3.16 17.40
CA GLU A 123 43.16 -2.99 17.47
C GLU A 123 43.55 -1.70 18.18
N ILE A 124 42.92 -0.58 17.82
CA ILE A 124 43.11 0.72 18.49
C ILE A 124 42.80 0.61 19.98
N TYR A 125 41.71 -0.06 20.35
CA TYR A 125 41.34 -0.25 21.77
C TYR A 125 42.33 -1.15 22.52
N ARG A 126 42.85 -2.22 21.87
CA ARG A 126 43.93 -3.03 22.45
C ARG A 126 45.22 -2.22 22.65
N SER A 127 45.54 -1.28 21.76
CA SER A 127 46.69 -0.39 21.95
C SER A 127 46.52 0.50 23.20
N LEU A 128 45.30 0.94 23.52
CA LEU A 128 45.02 1.66 24.77
C LEU A 128 45.23 0.78 26.00
N ALA A 129 44.81 -0.51 25.93
CA ALA A 129 45.02 -1.46 27.02
C ALA A 129 46.52 -1.64 27.36
N SER A 130 47.40 -1.62 26.34
CA SER A 130 48.84 -1.74 26.54
C SER A 130 49.50 -0.56 27.28
N LEU A 131 48.78 0.54 27.48
CA LEU A 131 49.27 1.68 28.26
C LEU A 131 49.20 1.45 29.78
N GLY A 132 48.61 0.34 30.24
CA GLY A 132 48.53 0.01 31.66
C GLY A 132 47.59 0.94 32.44
N ILE A 133 46.51 1.41 31.81
CA ILE A 133 45.49 2.25 32.44
C ILE A 133 44.78 1.46 33.56
N THR A 134 44.67 2.04 34.76
CA THR A 134 43.98 1.43 35.90
C THR A 134 42.50 1.20 35.57
N ASP A 135 41.97 0.03 35.95
CA ASP A 135 40.57 -0.36 35.71
C ASP A 135 40.13 -0.32 34.23
N PHE A 136 41.07 -0.57 33.30
CA PHE A 136 40.78 -0.58 31.87
C PHE A 136 39.71 -1.64 31.51
N PRO A 137 38.57 -1.26 30.90
CA PRO A 137 37.51 -2.21 30.62
C PRO A 137 37.93 -3.26 29.59
N THR A 138 37.87 -4.54 29.96
CA THR A 138 38.20 -5.65 29.05
C THR A 138 37.23 -5.70 27.87
N LEU A 139 37.77 -5.78 26.66
CA LEU A 139 36.97 -6.00 25.45
C LEU A 139 36.48 -7.45 25.42
N THR A 140 35.17 -7.63 25.60
CA THR A 140 34.47 -8.91 25.49
C THR A 140 33.40 -8.80 24.41
N ASP A 141 33.05 -9.91 23.75
CA ASP A 141 31.89 -9.92 22.85
C ASP A 141 30.57 -9.85 23.62
N PHE A 142 29.48 -9.59 22.91
CA PHE A 142 28.14 -9.55 23.49
C PHE A 142 27.71 -10.94 24.02
N PRO A 143 26.86 -10.98 25.06
CA PRO A 143 26.34 -12.23 25.61
C PRO A 143 25.72 -13.16 24.55
N GLU A 144 25.02 -12.57 23.57
CA GLU A 144 24.37 -13.27 22.46
C GLU A 144 25.33 -14.13 21.65
N SER A 145 26.61 -13.76 21.53
CA SER A 145 27.59 -14.50 20.74
C SER A 145 27.89 -15.90 21.28
N ARG A 146 27.48 -16.20 22.52
CA ARG A 146 27.63 -17.53 23.15
C ARG A 146 26.29 -18.27 23.27
N ASP A 147 25.20 -17.66 22.83
CA ASP A 147 23.86 -18.22 22.93
C ASP A 147 23.54 -19.08 21.67
N PRO A 148 23.30 -20.39 21.82
CA PRO A 148 22.88 -21.24 20.69
C PRO A 148 21.58 -20.78 20.02
N ALA A 149 20.67 -20.16 20.76
CA ALA A 149 19.42 -19.63 20.21
C ALA A 149 19.68 -18.46 19.25
N PHE A 150 20.69 -17.63 19.55
CA PHE A 150 21.10 -16.53 18.68
C PHE A 150 21.66 -17.04 17.35
N GLU A 151 22.52 -18.07 17.40
CA GLU A 151 23.03 -18.69 16.18
C GLU A 151 21.90 -19.34 15.35
N ALA A 152 20.93 -20.00 16.00
CA ALA A 152 19.75 -20.51 15.29
C ALA A 152 18.94 -19.40 14.61
N ALA A 153 18.76 -18.25 15.27
CA ALA A 153 18.08 -17.08 14.70
C ALA A 153 18.86 -16.49 13.51
N LEU A 154 20.20 -16.42 13.58
CA LEU A 154 21.05 -16.01 12.45
C LEU A 154 20.89 -16.95 11.25
N GLN A 155 20.86 -18.26 11.46
CA GLN A 155 20.65 -19.23 10.39
C GLN A 155 19.25 -19.11 9.77
N ALA A 156 18.22 -18.91 10.61
CA ALA A 156 16.86 -18.67 10.14
C ALA A 156 16.76 -17.37 9.32
N TYR A 157 17.42 -16.31 9.77
CA TYR A 157 17.50 -15.04 9.04
C TYR A 157 18.17 -15.23 7.68
N ARG A 158 19.31 -15.93 7.63
CA ARG A 158 20.00 -16.27 6.38
C ARG A 158 19.11 -17.07 5.43
N ALA A 159 18.36 -18.04 5.96
CA ALA A 159 17.44 -18.87 5.19
C ALA A 159 16.16 -18.16 4.72
N SER A 160 15.85 -16.98 5.26
CA SER A 160 14.64 -16.21 4.91
C SER A 160 14.70 -15.58 3.50
N GLY A 161 15.88 -15.58 2.88
CA GLY A 161 16.13 -14.99 1.57
C GLY A 161 15.35 -15.64 0.43
N ARG A 162 14.80 -14.78 -0.44
CA ARG A 162 14.12 -15.18 -1.67
C ARG A 162 15.00 -14.81 -2.86
N LYS A 163 15.43 -15.79 -3.64
CA LYS A 163 15.91 -15.56 -5.01
C LYS A 163 14.65 -15.43 -5.89
N MET A 164 14.27 -14.21 -6.24
CA MET A 164 13.17 -14.01 -7.18
C MET A 164 13.66 -14.35 -8.59
N GLN A 165 12.90 -15.13 -9.36
CA GLN A 165 13.08 -15.26 -10.82
C GLN A 165 12.22 -14.26 -11.60
N THR A 166 11.63 -13.31 -10.88
CA THR A 166 10.72 -12.28 -11.37
C THR A 166 11.32 -10.91 -11.12
N VAL A 167 11.11 -9.98 -12.03
CA VAL A 167 11.65 -8.63 -11.91
C VAL A 167 10.74 -7.76 -11.03
N GLU A 168 11.31 -7.09 -10.02
CA GLU A 168 10.58 -6.09 -9.23
C GLU A 168 10.73 -4.67 -9.82
N MET A 169 9.75 -3.81 -9.56
CA MET A 169 9.88 -2.36 -9.77
C MET A 169 10.56 -1.71 -8.56
N GLY A 170 11.66 -1.01 -8.79
CA GLY A 170 12.39 -0.21 -7.80
C GLY A 170 12.30 1.27 -8.13
N ALA A 171 11.74 2.06 -7.22
CA ALA A 171 11.62 3.51 -7.37
C ALA A 171 12.68 4.29 -6.55
N ASP A 172 13.42 3.59 -5.68
CA ASP A 172 14.47 4.15 -4.86
C ASP A 172 15.82 4.27 -5.62
N PRO A 173 16.72 5.17 -5.18
CA PRO A 173 18.00 5.40 -5.87
C PRO A 173 18.96 4.20 -5.86
N LEU A 174 18.71 3.16 -5.06
CA LEU A 174 19.56 1.97 -4.97
C LEU A 174 18.99 0.79 -5.76
N ALA A 175 17.89 0.98 -6.51
CA ALA A 175 17.26 -0.09 -7.29
C ALA A 175 18.21 -0.79 -8.27
N MET A 176 19.06 -0.02 -8.95
CA MET A 176 20.06 -0.54 -9.90
C MET A 176 21.16 -1.40 -9.24
N THR A 177 21.26 -1.40 -7.91
CA THR A 177 22.25 -2.22 -7.17
C THR A 177 21.70 -3.57 -6.75
N ARG A 178 20.40 -3.82 -6.97
CA ARG A 178 19.71 -5.05 -6.58
C ARG A 178 19.50 -5.97 -7.78
N PRO A 179 19.65 -7.29 -7.59
CA PRO A 179 19.39 -8.23 -8.66
C PRO A 179 17.90 -8.25 -8.99
N ASP A 180 17.59 -8.52 -10.27
CA ASP A 180 16.22 -8.66 -10.77
C ASP A 180 15.30 -7.48 -10.38
N SER A 181 15.85 -6.27 -10.42
CA SER A 181 15.13 -5.01 -10.16
C SER A 181 15.20 -4.10 -11.39
N THR A 182 14.07 -3.53 -11.78
CA THR A 182 14.00 -2.39 -12.71
C THR A 182 14.06 -1.10 -11.90
N ALA A 183 14.74 -0.09 -12.42
CA ALA A 183 14.91 1.17 -11.70
C ALA A 183 14.17 2.32 -12.38
N LEU A 184 13.40 3.08 -11.61
CA LEU A 184 12.98 4.42 -12.00
C LEU A 184 14.17 5.37 -11.83
N ILE A 185 14.55 6.06 -12.90
CA ILE A 185 15.66 7.02 -12.84
C ILE A 185 15.14 8.35 -12.30
N ASN A 186 15.63 8.73 -11.12
CA ASN A 186 15.23 9.95 -10.41
C ASN A 186 15.97 11.18 -10.99
N THR A 187 15.45 11.77 -12.07
CA THR A 187 16.14 12.82 -12.84
C THR A 187 15.92 14.26 -12.36
N THR A 188 15.05 14.48 -11.37
CA THR A 188 14.75 15.82 -10.84
C THR A 188 14.81 15.81 -9.31
N PRO A 189 14.97 16.97 -8.63
CA PRO A 189 14.95 17.03 -7.18
C PRO A 189 13.69 16.41 -6.53
N ILE A 190 12.50 16.61 -7.12
CA ILE A 190 11.24 16.03 -6.61
C ILE A 190 11.31 14.50 -6.66
N HIS A 191 11.66 13.94 -7.82
CA HIS A 191 11.86 12.50 -8.00
C HIS A 191 12.95 11.93 -7.09
N ALA A 192 14.07 12.64 -6.91
CA ALA A 192 15.14 12.22 -5.99
C ALA A 192 14.62 12.13 -4.56
N ARG A 193 13.84 13.13 -4.10
CA ARG A 193 13.29 13.13 -2.75
C ARG A 193 12.20 12.05 -2.55
N ALA A 194 11.35 11.83 -3.54
CA ALA A 194 10.40 10.71 -3.53
C ALA A 194 11.11 9.34 -3.51
N GLY A 195 12.21 9.20 -4.26
CA GLY A 195 13.07 8.02 -4.23
C GLY A 195 13.72 7.78 -2.86
N HIS A 196 14.15 8.84 -2.16
CA HIS A 196 14.64 8.72 -0.77
C HIS A 196 13.56 8.22 0.20
N LEU A 197 12.32 8.69 0.06
CA LEU A 197 11.20 8.20 0.87
C LEU A 197 10.89 6.73 0.58
N ALA A 198 10.88 6.32 -0.69
CA ALA A 198 10.75 4.92 -1.09
C ALA A 198 11.88 4.03 -0.53
N LEU A 199 13.13 4.53 -0.55
CA LEU A 199 14.28 3.83 0.04
C LEU A 199 14.08 3.59 1.54
N ILE A 200 13.70 4.63 2.27
CA ILE A 200 13.45 4.54 3.71
C ILE A 200 12.30 3.57 3.98
N GLN A 201 11.25 3.56 3.14
CA GLN A 201 10.16 2.60 3.26
C GLN A 201 10.62 1.14 3.13
N ARG A 202 11.47 0.83 2.16
CA ARG A 202 12.08 -0.50 2.04
C ARG A 202 12.90 -0.87 3.28
N TRP A 203 13.73 0.05 3.76
CA TRP A 203 14.54 -0.18 4.95
C TRP A 203 13.71 -0.37 6.22
N MET A 204 12.65 0.41 6.41
CA MET A 204 11.76 0.27 7.57
C MET A 204 11.04 -1.08 7.57
N VAL A 205 10.59 -1.56 6.40
CA VAL A 205 9.98 -2.89 6.26
C VAL A 205 10.99 -4.01 6.54
N ALA A 206 12.21 -3.93 5.99
CA ALA A 206 13.25 -4.93 6.22
C ALA A 206 13.68 -4.98 7.68
N GLN A 207 13.88 -3.82 8.31
CA GLN A 207 14.25 -3.72 9.73
C GLN A 207 13.15 -4.19 10.68
N ALA A 208 11.88 -3.91 10.39
CA ALA A 208 10.76 -4.41 11.20
C ALA A 208 10.69 -5.94 11.19
N LYS A 209 10.89 -6.57 10.03
CA LYS A 209 10.97 -8.04 9.92
C LYS A 209 12.16 -8.60 10.69
N LEU A 210 13.32 -7.94 10.59
CA LEU A 210 14.50 -8.33 11.34
C LEU A 210 14.30 -8.19 12.86
N LEU A 211 13.63 -7.12 13.30
CA LEU A 211 13.32 -6.89 14.71
C LEU A 211 12.45 -7.99 15.29
N GLN A 212 11.41 -8.42 14.55
CA GLN A 212 10.56 -9.53 14.95
C GLN A 212 11.34 -10.85 15.07
N GLY A 213 12.29 -11.11 14.16
CA GLY A 213 13.12 -12.31 14.20
C GLY A 213 14.14 -12.35 15.34
N PHE A 214 14.47 -11.20 15.94
CA PHE A 214 15.50 -11.07 16.98
C PHE A 214 14.98 -10.43 18.28
N GLU A 215 13.67 -10.45 18.53
CA GLU A 215 13.04 -9.82 19.70
C GLU A 215 13.61 -10.30 21.05
N ALA A 216 14.07 -11.55 21.10
CA ALA A 216 14.65 -12.18 22.29
C ALA A 216 16.09 -11.70 22.61
N PHE A 217 16.70 -10.89 21.75
CA PHE A 217 18.11 -10.48 21.86
C PHE A 217 18.24 -8.97 22.07
N PRO A 218 18.29 -8.48 23.32
CA PRO A 218 18.16 -7.06 23.63
C PRO A 218 19.19 -6.15 22.95
N ASN A 219 20.44 -6.59 22.76
CA ASN A 219 21.45 -5.75 22.11
C ASN A 219 21.19 -5.61 20.59
N VAL A 220 20.67 -6.66 19.95
CA VAL A 220 20.20 -6.59 18.56
C VAL A 220 18.98 -5.67 18.46
N VAL A 221 18.00 -5.83 19.36
CA VAL A 221 16.81 -4.98 19.44
C VAL A 221 17.19 -3.50 19.55
N ARG A 222 18.18 -3.15 20.40
CA ARG A 222 18.67 -1.77 20.53
C ARG A 222 19.27 -1.23 19.23
N ILE A 223 20.10 -2.01 18.54
CA ILE A 223 20.68 -1.64 17.24
C ILE A 223 19.54 -1.34 16.24
N LEU A 224 18.55 -2.22 16.14
CA LEU A 224 17.44 -2.07 15.20
C LEU A 224 16.53 -0.89 15.56
N LYS A 225 16.19 -0.71 16.84
CA LYS A 225 15.44 0.47 17.32
C LYS A 225 16.16 1.77 16.99
N ALA A 226 17.47 1.85 17.26
CA ALA A 226 18.29 3.01 16.93
C ALA A 226 18.28 3.31 15.42
N ARG A 227 18.43 2.29 14.60
CA ARG A 227 18.40 2.43 13.13
C ARG A 227 17.02 2.88 12.63
N MET A 228 15.93 2.28 13.11
CA MET A 228 14.57 2.67 12.75
C MET A 228 14.20 4.08 13.23
N ILE A 229 14.67 4.52 14.39
CA ILE A 229 14.53 5.93 14.85
C ILE A 229 15.28 6.88 13.91
N THR A 230 16.48 6.48 13.45
CA THR A 230 17.28 7.27 12.49
C THR A 230 16.56 7.41 11.15
N ASP A 231 15.96 6.33 10.67
CA ASP A 231 15.22 6.30 9.42
C ASP A 231 13.85 7.02 9.54
N LEU A 232 13.16 6.95 10.69
CA LEU A 232 11.98 7.78 11.03
C LEU A 232 12.28 9.27 10.90
N VAL A 233 13.36 9.74 11.54
CA VAL A 233 13.73 11.16 11.47
C VAL A 233 14.14 11.55 10.05
N SER A 234 14.83 10.66 9.33
CA SER A 234 15.19 10.89 7.93
C SER A 234 13.95 10.94 7.01
N ALA A 235 12.92 10.14 7.28
CA ALA A 235 11.65 10.19 6.55
C ALA A 235 10.94 11.53 6.79
N CYS A 236 10.92 12.01 8.04
CA CYS A 236 10.38 13.33 8.36
C CYS A 236 11.16 14.43 7.63
N ASP A 237 12.49 14.43 7.69
CA ASP A 237 13.33 15.46 7.06
C ASP A 237 13.23 15.40 5.52
N CYS A 238 12.97 14.22 4.95
CA CYS A 238 12.74 14.06 3.51
C CYS A 238 11.33 14.48 3.08
N LEU A 239 10.32 14.30 3.93
CA LEU A 239 8.95 14.71 3.60
C LEU A 239 8.74 16.21 3.84
N ILE A 240 9.26 16.73 4.96
CA ILE A 240 9.01 18.07 5.47
C ILE A 240 10.34 18.78 5.71
N THR A 241 10.50 19.93 5.07
CA THR A 241 11.69 20.76 5.12
C THR A 241 11.89 21.26 6.54
N ARG A 242 13.06 20.94 7.09
CA ARG A 242 13.43 21.36 8.44
C ARG A 242 13.93 22.80 8.43
N ASP A 243 13.43 23.59 9.37
CA ASP A 243 14.00 24.91 9.65
C ASP A 243 15.34 24.76 10.39
N VAL A 244 16.43 25.03 9.68
CA VAL A 244 17.82 25.00 10.17
C VAL A 244 18.61 26.10 9.49
N ASP A 245 19.72 26.49 10.11
CA ASP A 245 20.63 27.48 9.53
C ASP A 245 21.02 27.10 8.08
N PRO A 246 21.06 28.06 7.15
CA PRO A 246 21.34 27.81 5.73
C PRO A 246 22.63 27.03 5.43
N GLY A 247 23.63 27.10 6.31
CA GLY A 247 24.91 26.41 6.18
C GLY A 247 25.02 25.09 6.96
N ALA A 248 23.93 24.65 7.60
CA ALA A 248 23.97 23.45 8.42
C ALA A 248 24.07 22.17 7.56
N PRO A 249 24.94 21.19 7.89
CA PRO A 249 25.11 19.96 7.11
C PRO A 249 23.83 19.14 6.92
N GLN A 250 22.90 19.26 7.86
CA GLN A 250 21.60 18.58 7.84
C GLN A 250 20.56 19.25 6.93
N ARG A 251 20.83 20.43 6.38
CA ARG A 251 19.87 21.15 5.53
C ARG A 251 19.59 20.34 4.27
N ILE A 252 18.31 20.07 4.03
CA ILE A 252 17.76 19.51 2.79
C ILE A 252 16.39 20.11 2.54
N ASP A 253 16.07 20.35 1.26
CA ASP A 253 14.71 20.64 0.85
C ASP A 253 13.92 19.31 0.90
N GLY A 254 12.91 19.26 1.76
CA GLY A 254 11.94 18.18 1.83
C GLY A 254 10.98 18.22 0.65
N LEU A 255 10.17 17.17 0.51
CA LEU A 255 9.21 17.06 -0.58
C LEU A 255 8.19 18.21 -0.57
N ASP A 256 7.82 18.71 0.61
CA ASP A 256 6.95 19.87 0.80
C ASP A 256 7.46 21.14 0.08
N ALA A 257 8.71 21.54 0.32
CA ALA A 257 9.29 22.74 -0.29
C ALA A 257 9.58 22.55 -1.78
N LEU A 258 9.89 21.33 -2.20
CA LEU A 258 10.08 21.02 -3.63
C LEU A 258 8.76 21.07 -4.39
N LEU A 259 7.69 20.49 -3.84
CA LEU A 259 6.35 20.53 -4.45
C LEU A 259 5.72 21.92 -4.38
N ALA A 260 5.96 22.70 -3.32
CA ALA A 260 5.42 24.06 -3.19
C ALA A 260 5.85 25.00 -4.34
N LYS A 261 6.96 24.69 -5.02
CA LYS A 261 7.42 25.42 -6.22
C LYS A 261 6.51 25.18 -7.44
N GLU A 262 5.81 24.05 -7.48
CA GLU A 262 4.91 23.63 -8.57
C GLU A 262 3.42 23.76 -8.17
N PHE A 263 3.09 23.43 -6.92
CA PHE A 263 1.72 23.37 -6.39
C PHE A 263 1.66 24.00 -4.99
N SER A 264 0.96 25.12 -4.87
CA SER A 264 0.83 25.87 -3.60
C SER A 264 -0.04 25.18 -2.55
N GLN A 265 -0.92 24.26 -2.95
CA GLN A 265 -1.73 23.43 -2.05
C GLN A 265 -1.49 21.96 -2.38
N ASN A 266 -0.96 21.21 -1.42
CA ASN A 266 -0.76 19.77 -1.51
C ASN A 266 -1.04 19.12 -0.15
N ALA A 267 -1.18 17.79 -0.14
CA ALA A 267 -1.52 17.02 1.06
C ALA A 267 -0.51 17.20 2.21
N ILE A 268 0.78 17.48 1.91
CA ILE A 268 1.81 17.69 2.95
C ILE A 268 1.56 19.01 3.68
N GLU A 269 1.25 20.09 2.93
CA GLU A 269 0.93 21.38 3.54
C GLU A 269 -0.33 21.30 4.40
N GLN A 270 -1.39 20.61 3.93
CA GLN A 270 -2.58 20.36 4.75
C GLN A 270 -2.22 19.58 6.02
N PHE A 271 -1.47 18.47 5.88
CA PHE A 271 -1.01 17.67 7.01
C PHE A 271 -0.22 18.48 8.05
N LYS A 272 0.69 19.37 7.64
CA LYS A 272 1.46 20.25 8.55
C LYS A 272 0.57 21.18 9.36
N THR A 273 -0.55 21.64 8.79
CA THR A 273 -1.46 22.55 9.52
C THR A 273 -2.20 21.83 10.65
N ILE A 274 -2.59 20.57 10.43
CA ILE A 274 -3.46 19.81 11.35
C ILE A 274 -2.72 18.80 12.22
N PHE A 275 -1.53 18.31 11.85
CA PHE A 275 -0.78 17.33 12.62
C PHE A 275 0.37 18.03 13.35
N ARG A 276 0.62 17.64 14.61
CA ARG A 276 1.68 18.20 15.46
C ARG A 276 3.05 17.58 15.15
N VAL A 277 3.50 17.72 13.90
CA VAL A 277 4.69 17.01 13.38
C VAL A 277 5.94 17.33 14.21
N VAL A 278 6.15 18.61 14.54
CA VAL A 278 7.36 19.07 15.24
C VAL A 278 7.42 18.48 16.65
N GLU A 279 6.29 18.49 17.35
CA GLU A 279 6.16 17.97 18.71
C GLU A 279 6.32 16.45 18.73
N GLU A 280 5.69 15.74 17.79
CA GLU A 280 5.75 14.27 17.74
C GLU A 280 7.13 13.75 17.31
N ILE A 281 7.90 14.50 16.49
CA ILE A 281 9.25 14.09 16.05
C ILE A 281 10.37 14.51 17.01
N ALA A 282 10.18 15.57 17.80
CA ALA A 282 11.23 16.11 18.67
C ALA A 282 11.88 15.07 19.60
N PRO A 283 11.13 14.19 20.31
CA PRO A 283 11.73 13.17 21.18
C PRO A 283 12.63 12.19 20.41
N TYR A 284 12.17 11.70 19.26
CA TYR A 284 12.93 10.77 18.42
C TYR A 284 14.17 11.43 17.82
N ARG A 285 14.09 12.71 17.46
CA ARG A 285 15.25 13.48 16.99
C ARG A 285 16.28 13.67 18.10
N GLU A 286 15.88 13.88 19.35
CA GLU A 286 16.81 13.92 20.48
C GLU A 286 17.53 12.59 20.68
N ILE A 287 16.78 11.48 20.70
CA ILE A 287 17.35 10.13 20.82
C ILE A 287 18.31 9.83 19.67
N ARG A 288 17.90 10.15 18.43
CA ARG A 288 18.73 9.99 17.25
C ARG A 288 20.09 10.69 17.41
N ASN A 289 20.06 11.95 17.82
CA ASN A 289 21.25 12.79 17.94
C ASN A 289 22.18 12.38 19.08
N LYS A 290 21.70 11.63 20.08
CA LYS A 290 22.48 11.27 21.27
C LYS A 290 22.97 9.83 21.30
N VAL A 291 22.21 8.88 20.77
CA VAL A 291 22.55 7.45 20.87
C VAL A 291 22.32 6.64 19.58
N SER A 292 21.49 7.12 18.64
CA SER A 292 21.18 6.34 17.44
C SER A 292 22.11 6.60 16.25
N SER A 293 22.09 7.81 15.67
CA SER A 293 22.98 8.16 14.53
C SER A 293 24.32 8.75 14.99
N HIS A 294 24.46 8.92 16.30
CA HIS A 294 25.64 9.38 17.00
C HIS A 294 25.70 8.73 18.39
N LEU A 295 26.86 8.75 19.03
CA LEU A 295 27.01 8.47 20.46
C LEU A 295 27.55 9.72 21.16
N ASP A 296 26.78 10.29 22.09
CA ASP A 296 27.07 11.58 22.72
C ASP A 296 28.50 11.63 23.31
N VAL A 297 29.24 12.66 22.89
CA VAL A 297 30.64 12.90 23.27
C VAL A 297 30.77 13.58 24.64
N ASN A 298 29.66 14.07 25.21
CA ASN A 298 29.65 14.65 26.53
C ASN A 298 30.07 13.62 27.58
N ILE A 299 31.01 14.01 28.44
CA ILE A 299 31.52 13.17 29.54
C ILE A 299 30.61 13.15 30.75
N ASP A 300 29.69 14.11 30.85
CA ASP A 300 28.72 14.20 31.95
C ASP A 300 27.52 13.25 31.75
N VAL A 301 27.47 12.55 30.60
CA VAL A 301 26.40 11.60 30.26
C VAL A 301 27.02 10.20 30.12
N THR A 302 26.62 9.28 31.00
CA THR A 302 27.14 7.91 31.00
C THR A 302 26.59 7.10 29.83
N LEU A 303 27.22 5.97 29.49
CA LEU A 303 26.66 5.03 28.51
C LEU A 303 25.30 4.49 28.99
N GLU A 304 25.19 4.17 30.28
CA GLU A 304 23.96 3.67 30.89
C GLU A 304 22.80 4.66 30.72
N ASP A 305 23.03 5.96 30.91
CA ASP A 305 22.00 6.99 30.71
C ASP A 305 21.53 7.06 29.25
N LEU A 306 22.45 6.92 28.29
CA LEU A 306 22.13 6.92 26.86
C LEU A 306 21.31 5.69 26.46
N LEU A 307 21.68 4.51 26.96
CA LEU A 307 20.95 3.26 26.70
C LEU A 307 19.57 3.27 27.36
N LYS A 308 19.46 3.76 28.61
CA LYS A 308 18.17 3.95 29.29
C LYS A 308 17.24 4.88 28.51
N ARG A 309 17.77 5.95 27.91
CA ARG A 309 16.98 6.85 27.04
C ARG A 309 16.44 6.12 25.80
N LEU A 310 17.24 5.25 25.17
CA LEU A 310 16.79 4.43 24.03
C LEU A 310 15.79 3.34 24.45
N ASP A 311 15.97 2.74 25.61
CA ASP A 311 15.08 1.68 26.10
C ASP A 311 13.72 2.24 26.55
N ASN A 312 13.70 3.46 27.11
CA ASN A 312 12.50 4.10 27.66
C ASN A 312 11.68 4.92 26.64
N ILE A 313 12.22 5.18 25.45
CA ILE A 313 11.46 5.91 24.42
C ILE A 313 10.29 5.04 23.93
N ASP A 314 9.12 5.65 23.77
CA ASP A 314 7.96 4.97 23.21
C ASP A 314 8.18 4.68 21.72
N PHE A 315 8.73 3.51 21.44
CA PHE A 315 9.09 3.07 20.10
C PHE A 315 7.86 2.84 19.22
N GLU A 316 6.80 2.26 19.77
CA GLU A 316 5.56 1.97 19.05
C GLU A 316 4.84 3.27 18.65
N ALA A 317 4.79 4.27 19.54
CA ALA A 317 4.30 5.59 19.16
C ALA A 317 5.10 6.19 17.99
N GLY A 318 6.42 5.97 17.97
CA GLY A 318 7.32 6.43 16.91
C GLY A 318 7.06 5.74 15.57
N LEU A 319 6.81 4.43 15.59
CA LEU A 319 6.35 3.70 14.41
C LEU A 319 4.99 4.22 13.92
N GLY A 320 4.08 4.58 14.83
CA GLY A 320 2.82 5.23 14.48
C GLY A 320 3.01 6.61 13.83
N VAL A 321 4.01 7.40 14.24
CA VAL A 321 4.37 8.66 13.58
C VAL A 321 4.94 8.37 12.19
N TYR A 322 5.85 7.41 12.06
CA TYR A 322 6.37 6.98 10.76
C TYR A 322 5.27 6.55 9.81
N ASP A 323 4.30 5.76 10.29
CA ASP A 323 3.20 5.27 9.47
C ASP A 323 2.34 6.43 8.93
N LYS A 324 2.14 7.50 9.72
CA LYS A 324 1.47 8.72 9.25
C LYS A 324 2.28 9.46 8.19
N LEU A 325 3.60 9.60 8.36
CA LEU A 325 4.46 10.20 7.32
C LEU A 325 4.42 9.40 6.02
N ARG A 326 4.44 8.06 6.10
CA ARG A 326 4.30 7.15 4.96
C ARG A 326 2.94 7.31 4.26
N GLN A 327 1.85 7.34 5.03
CA GLN A 327 0.50 7.55 4.49
C GLN A 327 0.38 8.89 3.74
N VAL A 328 1.01 9.96 4.26
CA VAL A 328 1.02 11.28 3.61
C VAL A 328 1.79 11.22 2.30
N PHE A 329 2.97 10.60 2.29
CA PHE A 329 3.73 10.38 1.06
C PHE A 329 2.93 9.60 0.01
N GLU A 330 2.27 8.51 0.39
CA GLU A 330 1.43 7.72 -0.51
C GLU A 330 0.22 8.52 -1.03
N LYS A 331 -0.38 9.40 -0.21
CA LYS A 331 -1.44 10.30 -0.65
C LYS A 331 -0.93 11.27 -1.71
N VAL A 332 0.22 11.91 -1.47
CA VAL A 332 0.87 12.79 -2.44
C VAL A 332 1.14 12.06 -3.76
N CYS A 333 1.64 10.82 -3.70
CA CYS A 333 1.88 10.02 -4.89
C CYS A 333 0.60 9.66 -5.64
N ARG A 334 -0.56 9.55 -4.98
CA ARG A 334 -1.86 9.37 -5.64
C ARG A 334 -2.38 10.67 -6.27
N ASP A 335 -2.17 11.79 -5.59
CA ASP A 335 -2.71 13.09 -5.98
C ASP A 335 -1.86 13.76 -7.08
N VAL A 336 -0.57 13.44 -7.18
CA VAL A 336 0.38 14.00 -8.16
C VAL A 336 0.75 12.94 -9.21
N LEU A 337 0.26 13.14 -10.44
CA LEU A 337 0.35 12.14 -11.53
C LEU A 337 1.76 11.58 -11.77
N PHE A 338 2.80 12.42 -11.82
CA PHE A 338 4.17 11.97 -12.09
C PHE A 338 4.84 11.28 -10.88
N LEU A 339 4.19 11.29 -9.70
CA LEU A 339 4.62 10.54 -8.52
C LEU A 339 3.88 9.21 -8.34
N CYS A 340 2.87 8.91 -9.17
CA CYS A 340 2.13 7.64 -9.09
C CYS A 340 3.03 6.41 -9.20
N SER A 341 4.15 6.50 -9.92
CA SER A 341 5.12 5.40 -10.07
C SER A 341 5.78 4.96 -8.77
N TYR A 342 5.81 5.80 -7.73
CA TYR A 342 6.37 5.42 -6.43
C TYR A 342 5.43 4.51 -5.62
N LEU A 343 4.13 4.45 -5.96
CA LEU A 343 3.16 3.55 -5.31
C LEU A 343 3.35 2.08 -5.70
N VAL A 344 4.03 1.82 -6.82
CA VAL A 344 4.29 0.47 -7.32
C VAL A 344 5.68 -0.04 -6.95
N ASP A 345 6.41 0.67 -6.07
CA ASP A 345 7.69 0.21 -5.55
C ASP A 345 7.55 -1.15 -4.85
N GLY A 346 8.42 -2.10 -5.19
CA GLY A 346 8.44 -3.47 -4.67
C GLY A 346 7.42 -4.41 -5.33
N GLN A 347 6.62 -3.93 -6.29
CA GLN A 347 5.68 -4.78 -7.04
C GLN A 347 6.42 -5.62 -8.10
N ILE A 348 5.90 -6.82 -8.34
CA ILE A 348 6.41 -7.72 -9.38
C ILE A 348 5.91 -7.26 -10.75
N ILE A 349 6.81 -7.18 -11.72
CA ILE A 349 6.47 -6.90 -13.12
C ILE A 349 6.17 -8.21 -13.83
N ASN A 350 4.92 -8.37 -14.24
CA ASN A 350 4.48 -9.53 -15.02
C ASN A 350 4.98 -9.43 -16.48
N GLY A 351 5.38 -10.56 -17.07
CA GLY A 351 5.81 -10.64 -18.46
C GLY A 351 7.28 -10.29 -18.71
N VAL A 352 8.05 -9.95 -17.67
CA VAL A 352 9.50 -9.77 -17.74
C VAL A 352 10.18 -10.93 -17.00
N LEU A 353 11.00 -11.69 -17.72
CA LEU A 353 11.77 -12.79 -17.14
C LEU A 353 13.02 -12.20 -16.45
N GLY A 354 13.24 -12.57 -15.19
CA GLY A 354 14.51 -12.29 -14.51
C GLY A 354 15.67 -12.96 -15.26
N SER A 355 16.87 -12.40 -15.13
CA SER A 355 18.05 -12.99 -15.77
C SER A 355 18.38 -14.31 -15.08
N ALA A 356 18.22 -15.43 -15.78
CA ALA A 356 18.65 -16.75 -15.27
C ALA A 356 20.16 -16.81 -14.93
N LYS A 357 20.95 -15.84 -15.42
CA LYS A 357 22.38 -15.70 -15.13
C LYS A 357 22.69 -14.70 -14.00
N GLY A 358 21.67 -14.15 -13.34
CA GLY A 358 21.81 -12.97 -12.50
C GLY A 358 22.07 -11.73 -13.37
N THR A 359 21.60 -10.58 -12.92
CA THR A 359 22.12 -9.28 -13.38
C THR A 359 23.52 -9.07 -12.78
N ASP A 360 24.43 -8.41 -13.48
CA ASP A 360 25.79 -8.08 -13.01
C ASP A 360 25.74 -7.09 -11.82
N THR A 361 25.36 -7.57 -10.64
CA THR A 361 25.36 -6.80 -9.38
C THR A 361 26.62 -7.10 -8.59
N VAL A 362 27.17 -6.07 -7.92
CA VAL A 362 28.39 -6.22 -7.12
C VAL A 362 28.04 -6.95 -5.81
N PRO A 363 28.60 -8.15 -5.56
CA PRO A 363 28.30 -8.90 -4.34
C PRO A 363 28.79 -8.17 -3.10
N PHE A 364 28.13 -8.34 -1.95
CA PHE A 364 28.61 -7.81 -0.67
C PHE A 364 29.83 -8.60 -0.16
N SER A 365 29.87 -9.91 -0.45
CA SER A 365 30.98 -10.80 -0.09
C SER A 365 31.12 -11.93 -1.10
N ASP A 366 32.29 -12.57 -1.17
CA ASP A 366 32.53 -13.74 -2.04
C ASP A 366 31.73 -15.00 -1.64
N ARG A 367 30.97 -14.95 -0.54
CA ARG A 367 30.14 -16.08 -0.10
C ARG A 367 28.87 -16.19 -0.93
N GLU A 368 28.58 -17.39 -1.41
CA GLU A 368 27.28 -17.67 -2.03
C GLU A 368 26.13 -17.42 -1.05
N GLN A 369 25.13 -16.67 -1.50
CA GLN A 369 23.91 -16.44 -0.74
C GLN A 369 22.95 -17.62 -0.92
N PRO A 370 22.59 -18.31 0.17
CA PRO A 370 21.54 -19.32 0.14
C PRO A 370 20.22 -18.57 0.01
N GLY A 371 19.62 -18.63 -1.18
CA GLY A 371 18.29 -18.09 -1.39
C GLY A 371 17.38 -19.20 -1.89
N ARG A 372 16.18 -19.29 -1.32
CA ARG A 372 15.12 -20.12 -1.90
C ARG A 372 14.74 -19.48 -3.23
N VAL A 373 15.00 -20.18 -4.33
CA VAL A 373 14.51 -19.78 -5.64
C VAL A 373 12.98 -19.83 -5.57
N VAL A 374 12.34 -18.68 -5.73
CA VAL A 374 10.92 -18.63 -6.05
C VAL A 374 10.86 -19.01 -7.53
N PRO A 375 10.30 -20.19 -7.88
CA PRO A 375 10.11 -20.52 -9.28
C PRO A 375 9.35 -19.37 -9.93
N GLN A 376 9.68 -19.05 -11.18
CA GLN A 376 8.73 -18.33 -12.01
C GLN A 376 7.37 -19.01 -11.86
N PRO A 377 6.26 -18.27 -11.84
CA PRO A 377 4.99 -18.91 -12.09
C PRO A 377 5.12 -19.55 -13.47
N ASP A 378 5.42 -20.85 -13.49
CA ASP A 378 5.39 -21.65 -14.71
C ASP A 378 4.08 -21.32 -15.40
N ARG A 379 4.13 -21.19 -16.72
CA ARG A 379 2.90 -21.16 -17.51
C ARG A 379 2.05 -22.32 -17.01
N MET A 380 0.88 -22.01 -16.46
CA MET A 380 -0.03 -23.00 -15.90
C MET A 380 -0.17 -24.12 -16.92
N GLU A 381 0.17 -25.34 -16.52
CA GLU A 381 0.05 -26.49 -17.41
C GLU A 381 -1.38 -26.57 -17.92
N ASP A 382 -1.52 -26.87 -19.21
CA ASP A 382 -2.83 -26.94 -19.86
C ASP A 382 -3.49 -28.31 -19.53
N CYS A 383 -3.73 -28.59 -18.25
CA CYS A 383 -4.36 -29.81 -17.70
C CYS A 383 -5.38 -29.48 -16.59
N ASP A 384 -6.35 -30.36 -16.40
CA ASP A 384 -7.44 -30.15 -15.44
C ASP A 384 -6.95 -30.13 -13.98
N GLU A 385 -5.88 -30.86 -13.68
CA GLU A 385 -5.25 -30.87 -12.36
C GLU A 385 -4.64 -29.51 -12.02
N ALA A 386 -3.89 -28.91 -12.95
CA ALA A 386 -3.28 -27.59 -12.76
C ALA A 386 -4.34 -26.49 -12.69
N TYR A 387 -5.35 -26.54 -13.55
CA TYR A 387 -6.49 -25.62 -13.49
C TYR A 387 -7.26 -25.74 -12.18
N SER A 388 -7.46 -26.96 -11.65
CA SER A 388 -8.12 -27.18 -10.37
C SER A 388 -7.33 -26.59 -9.21
N ALA A 389 -6.01 -26.84 -9.16
CA ALA A 389 -5.14 -26.26 -8.13
C ALA A 389 -5.16 -24.72 -8.15
N LYS A 390 -5.08 -24.12 -9.34
CA LYS A 390 -5.17 -22.66 -9.49
C LYS A 390 -6.56 -22.10 -9.19
N LEU A 391 -7.62 -22.84 -9.47
CA LEU A 391 -8.96 -22.42 -9.07
C LEU A 391 -9.12 -22.41 -7.55
N GLU A 392 -8.55 -23.38 -6.83
CA GLU A 392 -8.54 -23.35 -5.36
C GLU A 392 -7.76 -22.15 -4.81
N GLU A 393 -6.61 -21.82 -5.41
CA GLU A 393 -5.86 -20.59 -5.08
C GLU A 393 -6.72 -19.33 -5.25
N TRP A 394 -7.58 -19.28 -6.28
CA TRP A 394 -8.51 -18.18 -6.49
C TRP A 394 -9.66 -18.15 -5.46
N LEU A 395 -10.25 -19.31 -5.16
CA LEU A 395 -11.44 -19.40 -4.33
C LEU A 395 -11.13 -19.23 -2.84
N THR A 396 -9.96 -19.71 -2.40
CA THR A 396 -9.60 -19.79 -0.97
C THR A 396 -8.34 -19.01 -0.60
N GLY A 397 -7.55 -18.59 -1.58
CA GLY A 397 -6.29 -17.90 -1.33
C GLY A 397 -6.46 -16.49 -0.79
N GLU A 398 -5.40 -15.99 -0.16
CA GLU A 398 -5.26 -14.58 0.20
C GLU A 398 -5.11 -13.70 -1.04
N SER A 399 -5.29 -12.37 -0.90
CA SER A 399 -5.32 -11.42 -2.02
C SER A 399 -4.17 -11.59 -3.04
N GLY A 400 -2.92 -11.73 -2.58
CA GLY A 400 -1.78 -11.93 -3.48
C GLY A 400 -1.78 -13.28 -4.21
N THR A 401 -2.31 -14.34 -3.58
CA THR A 401 -2.47 -15.66 -4.23
C THR A 401 -3.60 -15.65 -5.24
N ARG A 402 -4.71 -14.98 -4.91
CA ARG A 402 -5.85 -14.79 -5.82
C ARG A 402 -5.45 -14.03 -7.07
N GLU A 403 -4.67 -12.96 -6.95
CA GLU A 403 -4.23 -12.18 -8.11
C GLU A 403 -3.33 -12.99 -9.05
N ARG A 404 -2.43 -13.82 -8.50
CA ARG A 404 -1.64 -14.76 -9.31
C ARG A 404 -2.52 -15.77 -10.03
N ALA A 405 -3.51 -16.34 -9.34
CA ALA A 405 -4.45 -17.28 -9.95
C ALA A 405 -5.29 -16.61 -11.05
N ARG A 406 -5.80 -15.40 -10.82
CA ARG A 406 -6.52 -14.58 -11.82
C ARG A 406 -5.66 -14.35 -13.06
N SER A 407 -4.41 -13.92 -12.88
CA SER A 407 -3.46 -13.71 -13.98
C SER A 407 -3.15 -15.00 -14.74
N ALA A 408 -3.04 -16.15 -14.04
CA ALA A 408 -2.83 -17.44 -14.68
C ALA A 408 -4.02 -17.84 -15.57
N PHE A 409 -5.24 -17.70 -15.07
CA PHE A 409 -6.45 -17.96 -15.85
C PHE A 409 -6.60 -16.99 -17.03
N TRP A 410 -6.29 -15.71 -16.84
CA TRP A 410 -6.30 -14.72 -17.93
C TRP A 410 -5.38 -15.14 -19.08
N GLN A 411 -4.15 -15.57 -18.77
CA GLN A 411 -3.21 -16.10 -19.76
C GLN A 411 -3.73 -17.39 -20.42
N ALA A 412 -4.34 -18.29 -19.65
CA ALA A 412 -4.88 -19.53 -20.18
C ALA A 412 -6.06 -19.30 -21.13
N PHE A 413 -6.96 -18.35 -20.83
CA PHE A 413 -8.04 -17.96 -21.75
C PHE A 413 -7.51 -17.38 -23.07
N LEU A 414 -6.31 -16.80 -23.09
CA LEU A 414 -5.68 -16.30 -24.31
C LEU A 414 -4.89 -17.36 -25.08
N HIS A 415 -4.28 -18.32 -24.37
CA HIS A 415 -3.18 -19.12 -24.93
C HIS A 415 -3.30 -20.64 -24.78
N SER A 416 -4.25 -21.16 -23.99
CA SER A 416 -4.44 -22.61 -23.87
C SER A 416 -4.88 -23.23 -25.21
N PRO A 417 -4.73 -24.55 -25.42
CA PRO A 417 -5.13 -25.23 -26.64
C PRO A 417 -6.59 -24.95 -27.01
N ILE A 418 -6.85 -24.74 -28.31
CA ILE A 418 -8.21 -24.59 -28.85
C ILE A 418 -8.86 -25.97 -28.85
N VAL A 419 -10.06 -26.07 -28.30
CA VAL A 419 -10.81 -27.34 -28.21
C VAL A 419 -12.09 -27.32 -29.05
N GLU A 420 -12.59 -26.14 -29.41
CA GLU A 420 -13.78 -25.96 -30.23
C GLU A 420 -13.71 -24.63 -30.96
N GLU A 421 -14.08 -24.63 -32.24
CA GLU A 421 -14.30 -23.40 -33.04
C GLU A 421 -15.77 -23.30 -33.41
N TYR A 422 -16.35 -22.11 -33.30
CA TYR A 422 -17.72 -21.84 -33.72
C TYR A 422 -17.81 -20.50 -34.46
N GLN A 423 -18.79 -20.39 -35.35
CA GLN A 423 -19.05 -19.15 -36.08
C GLN A 423 -20.15 -18.33 -35.39
N PHE A 424 -19.83 -17.08 -35.09
CA PHE A 424 -20.80 -16.06 -34.74
C PHE A 424 -21.19 -15.30 -36.01
N VAL A 425 -22.49 -15.12 -36.21
CA VAL A 425 -23.03 -14.39 -37.37
C VAL A 425 -23.74 -13.16 -36.84
N GLU A 426 -23.21 -11.99 -37.17
CA GLU A 426 -23.82 -10.69 -36.89
C GLU A 426 -24.58 -10.22 -38.13
N SER A 427 -25.87 -9.93 -37.96
CA SER A 427 -26.68 -9.30 -39.01
C SER A 427 -26.53 -7.78 -38.95
N LEU A 428 -25.99 -7.18 -40.01
CA LEU A 428 -25.75 -5.75 -40.09
C LEU A 428 -27.01 -4.98 -40.52
N PRO A 429 -27.21 -3.74 -40.02
CA PRO A 429 -28.26 -2.85 -40.53
C PRO A 429 -28.07 -2.63 -42.04
N GLY A 430 -29.05 -3.04 -42.85
CA GLY A 430 -28.99 -2.99 -44.32
C GLY A 430 -28.90 -4.35 -45.04
N GLY A 431 -28.93 -5.47 -44.30
CA GLY A 431 -29.13 -6.81 -44.87
C GLY A 431 -27.85 -7.61 -45.19
N GLY A 432 -26.68 -7.17 -44.68
CA GLY A 432 -25.42 -7.93 -44.76
C GLY A 432 -25.18 -8.83 -43.54
N GLU A 433 -24.35 -9.87 -43.70
CA GLU A 433 -23.89 -10.72 -42.59
C GLU A 433 -22.38 -10.56 -42.40
N ARG A 434 -21.95 -10.33 -41.15
CA ARG A 434 -20.55 -10.47 -40.74
C ARG A 434 -20.40 -11.80 -40.02
N ARG A 435 -19.38 -12.57 -40.38
CA ARG A 435 -19.08 -13.87 -39.76
C ARG A 435 -17.75 -13.78 -39.02
N GLU A 436 -17.76 -14.10 -37.75
CA GLU A 436 -16.58 -14.15 -36.89
C GLU A 436 -16.38 -15.57 -36.37
N THR A 437 -15.14 -16.05 -36.39
CA THR A 437 -14.80 -17.38 -35.84
C THR A 437 -14.26 -17.19 -34.43
N HIS A 438 -14.96 -17.75 -33.46
CA HIS A 438 -14.58 -17.76 -32.05
C HIS A 438 -13.98 -19.12 -31.66
N ARG A 439 -13.07 -19.09 -30.68
CA ARG A 439 -12.19 -20.23 -30.36
C ARG A 439 -12.27 -20.55 -28.88
N VAL A 440 -13.18 -21.46 -28.52
CA VAL A 440 -13.26 -21.98 -27.16
C VAL A 440 -12.01 -22.82 -26.89
N ARG A 441 -11.28 -22.43 -25.85
CA ARG A 441 -10.05 -23.09 -25.43
C ARG A 441 -10.26 -24.01 -24.24
N GLN A 442 -9.27 -24.85 -23.94
CA GLN A 442 -9.30 -25.81 -22.84
C GLN A 442 -9.65 -25.15 -21.50
N ALA A 443 -9.06 -23.99 -21.18
CA ALA A 443 -9.37 -23.25 -19.95
C ALA A 443 -10.86 -22.83 -19.86
N HIS A 444 -11.47 -22.41 -20.97
CA HIS A 444 -12.91 -22.08 -21.03
C HIS A 444 -13.77 -23.30 -20.75
N ARG A 445 -13.43 -24.44 -21.37
CA ARG A 445 -14.13 -25.72 -21.17
C ARG A 445 -13.99 -26.23 -19.74
N PHE A 446 -12.82 -26.06 -19.12
CA PHE A 446 -12.61 -26.37 -17.72
C PHE A 446 -13.54 -25.54 -16.82
N ILE A 447 -13.59 -24.22 -17.00
CA ILE A 447 -14.48 -23.35 -16.22
C ILE A 447 -15.95 -23.72 -16.40
N LEU A 448 -16.40 -23.98 -17.63
CA LEU A 448 -17.76 -24.45 -17.88
C LEU A 448 -18.04 -25.77 -17.13
N GLY A 449 -17.14 -26.75 -17.24
CA GLY A 449 -17.26 -28.03 -16.54
C GLY A 449 -17.31 -27.87 -15.02
N ARG A 450 -16.53 -26.94 -14.44
CA ARG A 450 -16.59 -26.60 -13.02
C ARG A 450 -17.91 -25.95 -12.63
N LEU A 451 -18.41 -24.98 -13.40
CA LEU A 451 -19.72 -24.37 -13.15
C LEU A 451 -20.85 -25.40 -13.15
N GLU A 452 -20.80 -26.38 -14.06
CA GLU A 452 -21.84 -27.42 -14.18
C GLU A 452 -21.76 -28.49 -13.08
N SER A 453 -20.55 -28.78 -12.58
CA SER A 453 -20.32 -29.85 -11.59
C SER A 453 -20.31 -29.39 -10.13
N GLU A 454 -19.92 -28.14 -9.85
CA GLU A 454 -19.82 -27.58 -8.49
C GLU A 454 -21.19 -27.47 -7.82
N THR A 455 -21.24 -27.79 -6.52
CA THR A 455 -22.49 -27.82 -5.74
C THR A 455 -22.54 -26.73 -4.68
N ASP A 456 -21.39 -26.19 -4.27
CA ASP A 456 -21.33 -25.05 -3.34
C ASP A 456 -21.61 -23.74 -4.08
N SER A 457 -22.73 -23.10 -3.70
CA SER A 457 -23.18 -21.83 -4.26
C SER A 457 -22.13 -20.71 -4.16
N ASN A 458 -21.38 -20.66 -3.06
CA ASN A 458 -20.34 -19.64 -2.86
C ASN A 458 -19.18 -19.84 -3.83
N ARG A 459 -18.82 -21.10 -4.10
CA ARG A 459 -17.75 -21.45 -5.04
C ARG A 459 -18.17 -21.16 -6.48
N VAL A 460 -19.43 -21.44 -6.85
CA VAL A 460 -19.99 -21.04 -8.16
C VAL A 460 -19.93 -19.52 -8.34
N CYS A 461 -20.35 -18.73 -7.35
CA CYS A 461 -20.22 -17.27 -7.38
C CYS A 461 -18.76 -16.82 -7.49
N GLY A 462 -17.83 -17.51 -6.81
CA GLY A 462 -16.39 -17.25 -6.93
C GLY A 462 -15.85 -17.52 -8.34
N ILE A 463 -16.31 -18.59 -9.01
CA ILE A 463 -15.94 -18.90 -10.40
C ILE A 463 -16.51 -17.84 -11.37
N LEU A 464 -17.76 -17.40 -11.16
CA LEU A 464 -18.36 -16.32 -11.96
C LEU A 464 -17.61 -14.99 -11.76
N GLU A 465 -17.15 -14.68 -10.54
CA GLU A 465 -16.33 -13.51 -10.32
C GLU A 465 -14.98 -13.60 -11.05
N LEU A 466 -14.37 -14.79 -11.13
CA LEU A 466 -13.14 -14.99 -11.92
C LEU A 466 -13.34 -14.67 -13.40
N THR A 467 -14.44 -15.14 -14.01
CA THR A 467 -14.71 -14.88 -15.43
C THR A 467 -14.92 -13.38 -15.67
N ARG A 468 -15.61 -12.69 -14.76
CA ARG A 468 -15.79 -11.24 -14.78
C ARG A 468 -14.48 -10.47 -14.67
N GLN A 469 -13.59 -10.89 -13.75
CA GLN A 469 -12.26 -10.28 -13.52
C GLN A 469 -11.25 -10.55 -14.65
N CYS A 470 -11.59 -11.45 -15.57
CA CYS A 470 -10.81 -11.78 -16.77
C CYS A 470 -11.47 -11.25 -18.05
N SER A 471 -12.34 -10.24 -17.97
CA SER A 471 -13.14 -9.74 -19.11
C SER A 471 -12.32 -9.24 -20.31
N SER A 472 -11.06 -8.87 -20.13
CA SER A 472 -10.15 -8.48 -21.22
C SER A 472 -9.42 -9.65 -21.89
N GLY A 473 -9.52 -10.87 -21.35
CA GLY A 473 -8.76 -12.04 -21.81
C GLY A 473 -9.39 -12.79 -22.98
N ALA A 474 -10.72 -12.87 -23.05
CA ALA A 474 -11.47 -13.47 -24.17
C ALA A 474 -12.98 -13.25 -23.95
N PRO A 475 -13.49 -12.01 -24.07
CA PRO A 475 -14.85 -11.67 -23.64
C PRO A 475 -15.95 -12.47 -24.36
N ASP A 476 -15.80 -12.78 -25.65
CA ASP A 476 -16.80 -13.48 -26.44
C ASP A 476 -16.89 -14.97 -26.08
N GLU A 477 -15.74 -15.63 -25.95
CA GLU A 477 -15.68 -17.02 -25.50
C GLU A 477 -16.16 -17.18 -24.06
N LEU A 478 -15.83 -16.23 -23.17
CA LEU A 478 -16.35 -16.19 -21.80
C LEU A 478 -17.88 -15.96 -21.79
N THR A 479 -18.40 -15.11 -22.68
CA THR A 479 -19.84 -14.91 -22.86
C THR A 479 -20.53 -16.20 -23.30
N GLU A 480 -19.94 -16.92 -24.26
CA GLU A 480 -20.51 -18.17 -24.77
C GLU A 480 -20.58 -19.27 -23.69
N ILE A 481 -19.53 -19.46 -22.88
CA ILE A 481 -19.59 -20.45 -21.80
C ILE A 481 -20.63 -20.09 -20.74
N LEU A 482 -20.83 -18.80 -20.44
CA LEU A 482 -21.87 -18.35 -19.51
C LEU A 482 -23.27 -18.61 -20.09
N MET A 483 -23.47 -18.39 -21.38
CA MET A 483 -24.74 -18.69 -22.06
C MET A 483 -25.02 -20.19 -22.13
N ARG A 484 -23.99 -21.05 -22.23
CA ARG A 484 -24.14 -22.51 -22.10
C ARG A 484 -24.55 -22.89 -20.68
N PHE A 485 -23.86 -22.35 -19.67
CA PHE A 485 -24.19 -22.61 -18.28
C PHE A 485 -25.61 -22.12 -17.91
N ALA A 486 -26.03 -20.96 -18.43
CA ALA A 486 -27.37 -20.42 -18.20
C ALA A 486 -28.52 -21.33 -18.71
N ARG A 487 -28.23 -22.26 -19.63
CA ARG A 487 -29.19 -23.29 -20.09
C ARG A 487 -29.22 -24.52 -19.20
N ASN A 488 -28.20 -24.68 -18.34
CA ASN A 488 -28.12 -25.77 -17.39
C ASN A 488 -29.12 -25.52 -16.25
N PRO A 489 -29.96 -26.51 -15.86
CA PRO A 489 -30.91 -26.36 -14.75
C PRO A 489 -30.28 -25.92 -13.43
N ARG A 490 -29.00 -26.27 -13.19
CA ARG A 490 -28.24 -25.90 -11.98
C ARG A 490 -27.92 -24.41 -11.90
N SER A 491 -28.01 -23.66 -13.00
CA SER A 491 -27.72 -22.22 -13.02
C SER A 491 -28.82 -21.37 -12.37
N SER A 492 -30.02 -21.92 -12.13
CA SER A 492 -31.19 -21.19 -11.62
C SER A 492 -30.92 -20.31 -10.38
N PRO A 493 -30.19 -20.79 -9.34
CA PRO A 493 -29.86 -19.95 -8.18
C PRO A 493 -28.88 -18.81 -8.49
N HIS A 494 -28.14 -18.90 -9.60
CA HIS A 494 -27.01 -18.03 -9.95
C HIS A 494 -27.33 -17.04 -11.08
N MET A 495 -28.57 -17.02 -11.58
CA MET A 495 -29.00 -16.20 -12.72
C MET A 495 -28.66 -14.71 -12.56
N SER A 496 -28.72 -14.19 -11.33
CA SER A 496 -28.34 -12.80 -11.02
C SER A 496 -26.84 -12.54 -11.22
N ALA A 497 -25.99 -13.46 -10.76
CA ALA A 497 -24.54 -13.37 -10.94
C ALA A 497 -24.13 -13.58 -12.40
N ILE A 498 -24.81 -14.49 -13.11
CA ILE A 498 -24.62 -14.68 -14.56
C ILE A 498 -24.98 -13.39 -15.31
N ALA A 499 -26.13 -12.77 -15.01
CA ALA A 499 -26.53 -11.51 -15.63
C ALA A 499 -25.48 -10.41 -15.40
N LEU A 500 -24.95 -10.29 -14.18
CA LEU A 500 -23.86 -9.35 -13.88
C LEU A 500 -22.63 -9.60 -14.76
N CYS A 501 -22.17 -10.85 -14.87
CA CYS A 501 -21.01 -11.20 -15.69
C CYS A 501 -21.23 -10.89 -17.17
N LEU A 502 -22.42 -11.22 -17.70
CA LEU A 502 -22.79 -10.90 -19.08
C LEU A 502 -22.79 -9.38 -19.34
N GLY A 503 -23.13 -8.56 -18.34
CA GLY A 503 -23.03 -7.09 -18.41
C GLY A 503 -21.62 -6.57 -18.70
N ASP A 504 -20.61 -7.26 -18.19
CA ASP A 504 -19.19 -6.90 -18.29
C ASP A 504 -18.48 -7.57 -19.47
N LEU A 505 -19.08 -8.61 -20.05
CA LEU A 505 -18.47 -9.43 -21.11
C LEU A 505 -19.11 -9.22 -22.48
N ALA A 506 -20.43 -9.25 -22.56
CA ALA A 506 -21.13 -9.33 -23.84
C ALA A 506 -21.09 -8.03 -24.65
N ASP A 507 -21.19 -8.17 -25.97
CA ASP A 507 -21.39 -7.08 -26.92
C ASP A 507 -22.89 -6.83 -27.21
N TRP A 508 -23.24 -5.59 -27.56
CA TRP A 508 -24.63 -5.19 -27.82
C TRP A 508 -25.24 -5.85 -29.08
N SER A 509 -24.40 -6.28 -30.02
CA SER A 509 -24.82 -7.06 -31.20
C SER A 509 -25.27 -8.49 -30.85
N ASN A 510 -24.94 -9.00 -29.66
CA ASN A 510 -25.30 -10.36 -29.26
C ASN A 510 -26.78 -10.47 -28.86
N LEU A 511 -27.63 -10.70 -29.85
CA LEU A 511 -29.08 -10.81 -29.70
C LEU A 511 -29.50 -11.94 -28.74
N ARG A 512 -28.73 -13.02 -28.63
CA ARG A 512 -29.05 -14.14 -27.73
C ARG A 512 -28.93 -13.71 -26.27
N VAL A 513 -27.87 -12.98 -25.94
CA VAL A 513 -27.65 -12.43 -24.59
C VAL A 513 -28.72 -11.39 -24.29
N ARG A 514 -29.00 -10.46 -25.21
CA ARG A 514 -30.07 -9.45 -25.04
C ARG A 514 -31.43 -10.08 -24.79
N ALA A 515 -31.81 -11.11 -25.56
CA ALA A 515 -33.06 -11.81 -25.38
C ALA A 515 -33.15 -12.50 -24.00
N TYR A 516 -32.06 -13.15 -23.57
CA TYR A 516 -31.97 -13.77 -22.25
C TYR A 516 -32.12 -12.75 -21.10
N LEU A 517 -31.39 -11.64 -21.16
CA LEU A 517 -31.49 -10.58 -20.14
C LEU A 517 -32.88 -9.92 -20.14
N THR A 518 -33.46 -9.70 -21.31
CA THR A 518 -34.82 -9.13 -21.45
C THR A 518 -35.87 -10.04 -20.85
N ALA A 519 -35.79 -11.36 -21.08
CA ALA A 519 -36.69 -12.32 -20.44
C ALA A 519 -36.60 -12.28 -18.90
N GLY A 520 -35.39 -12.10 -18.37
CA GLY A 520 -35.17 -11.97 -16.93
C GLY A 520 -35.68 -10.66 -16.31
N MET A 521 -36.00 -9.63 -17.10
CA MET A 521 -36.65 -8.40 -16.60
C MET A 521 -38.11 -8.62 -16.18
N ASN A 522 -38.77 -9.63 -16.73
CA ASN A 522 -40.19 -9.95 -16.50
C ASN A 522 -40.42 -10.84 -15.26
N VAL A 523 -39.36 -11.27 -14.60
CA VAL A 523 -39.41 -12.10 -13.39
C VAL A 523 -39.33 -11.19 -12.16
N ALA A 524 -40.35 -11.18 -11.29
CA ALA A 524 -40.30 -10.39 -10.05
C ALA A 524 -39.38 -11.06 -9.02
N THR A 525 -38.20 -10.48 -8.74
CA THR A 525 -37.29 -10.74 -7.58
C THR A 525 -35.97 -9.97 -7.83
N SER A 526 -34.80 -10.51 -7.48
CA SER A 526 -33.48 -9.90 -7.63
C SER A 526 -32.96 -9.89 -9.07
N LEU A 527 -33.28 -10.92 -9.86
CA LEU A 527 -32.78 -11.09 -11.24
C LEU A 527 -33.04 -9.86 -12.11
N ALA A 528 -34.23 -9.27 -11.98
CA ALA A 528 -34.66 -8.14 -12.80
C ALA A 528 -33.83 -6.86 -12.55
N VAL A 529 -33.18 -6.74 -11.39
CA VAL A 529 -32.24 -5.63 -11.11
C VAL A 529 -30.94 -5.86 -11.89
N TYR A 530 -30.38 -7.07 -11.77
CA TYR A 530 -29.13 -7.43 -12.44
C TYR A 530 -29.26 -7.43 -13.96
N THR A 531 -30.38 -7.87 -14.53
CA THR A 531 -30.59 -7.84 -15.98
C THR A 531 -30.72 -6.41 -16.53
N ARG A 532 -31.42 -5.51 -15.82
CA ARG A 532 -31.50 -4.09 -16.21
C ARG A 532 -30.12 -3.42 -16.18
N MET A 533 -29.35 -3.70 -15.13
CA MET A 533 -27.98 -3.23 -15.01
C MET A 533 -27.10 -3.75 -16.13
N ALA A 534 -27.16 -5.06 -16.42
CA ALA A 534 -26.38 -5.70 -17.48
C ALA A 534 -26.72 -5.12 -18.85
N LEU A 535 -28.00 -4.95 -19.18
CA LEU A 535 -28.44 -4.35 -20.43
C LEU A 535 -27.92 -2.92 -20.60
N LEU A 536 -28.00 -2.10 -19.55
CA LEU A 536 -27.43 -0.74 -19.58
C LEU A 536 -25.91 -0.78 -19.81
N ARG A 537 -25.18 -1.62 -19.08
CA ARG A 537 -23.71 -1.72 -19.18
C ARG A 537 -23.27 -2.15 -20.58
N ILE A 538 -23.91 -3.17 -21.15
CA ILE A 538 -23.63 -3.63 -22.52
C ILE A 538 -23.88 -2.51 -23.53
N PHE A 539 -25.04 -1.83 -23.42
CA PHE A 539 -25.38 -0.72 -24.31
C PHE A 539 -24.35 0.41 -24.23
N VAL A 540 -24.10 0.95 -23.03
CA VAL A 540 -23.22 2.11 -22.84
C VAL A 540 -21.79 1.79 -23.29
N ARG A 541 -21.29 0.57 -23.06
CA ARG A 541 -19.96 0.15 -23.54
C ARG A 541 -19.88 0.10 -25.06
N ALA A 542 -20.79 -0.60 -25.72
CA ALA A 542 -20.77 -0.74 -27.17
C ALA A 542 -21.03 0.59 -27.89
N GLU A 543 -22.09 1.28 -27.49
CA GLU A 543 -22.51 2.56 -28.08
C GLU A 543 -21.54 3.69 -27.73
N GLY A 544 -20.94 3.70 -26.52
CA GLY A 544 -19.92 4.66 -26.14
C GLY A 544 -18.68 4.59 -27.01
N ILE A 545 -18.16 3.37 -27.24
CA ILE A 545 -17.05 3.15 -28.19
C ILE A 545 -17.45 3.57 -29.60
N ALA A 546 -18.67 3.27 -30.05
CA ALA A 546 -19.16 3.67 -31.36
C ALA A 546 -19.22 5.20 -31.53
N ARG A 547 -19.77 5.92 -30.54
CA ARG A 547 -19.86 7.39 -30.52
C ARG A 547 -18.49 8.06 -30.46
N ILE A 548 -17.56 7.55 -29.66
CA ILE A 548 -16.16 8.03 -29.63
C ILE A 548 -15.54 7.91 -31.03
N ASN A 549 -15.81 6.81 -31.72
CA ASN A 549 -15.38 6.57 -33.11
C ASN A 549 -16.24 7.28 -34.17
N ARG A 550 -17.11 8.22 -33.78
CA ARG A 550 -18.00 9.00 -34.65
C ARG A 550 -18.90 8.15 -35.55
N ARG A 551 -19.26 6.94 -35.11
CA ARG A 551 -20.26 6.11 -35.80
C ARG A 551 -21.67 6.63 -35.47
N PRO A 552 -22.64 6.48 -36.39
CA PRO A 552 -24.03 6.82 -36.10
C PRO A 552 -24.54 6.03 -34.90
N PRO A 553 -25.39 6.63 -34.04
CA PRO A 553 -25.93 5.93 -32.90
C PRO A 553 -26.82 4.77 -33.35
N THR A 554 -26.66 3.62 -32.70
CA THR A 554 -27.46 2.43 -33.02
C THR A 554 -28.87 2.50 -32.43
N GLU A 555 -29.01 3.12 -31.26
CA GLU A 555 -30.27 3.30 -30.52
C GLU A 555 -30.16 4.55 -29.64
N ALA A 556 -31.27 5.27 -29.41
CA ALA A 556 -31.27 6.44 -28.53
C ALA A 556 -31.23 6.00 -27.05
N PHE A 557 -30.47 6.72 -26.22
CA PHE A 557 -30.36 6.41 -24.79
C PHE A 557 -31.72 6.47 -24.08
N SER A 558 -32.57 7.45 -24.45
CA SER A 558 -33.93 7.58 -23.93
C SER A 558 -34.79 6.36 -24.17
N ASP A 559 -34.63 5.70 -25.32
CA ASP A 559 -35.42 4.55 -25.72
C ASP A 559 -34.98 3.30 -24.93
N VAL A 560 -33.67 3.10 -24.80
CA VAL A 560 -33.10 2.05 -23.96
C VAL A 560 -33.53 2.25 -22.50
N LEU A 561 -33.33 3.43 -21.92
CA LEU A 561 -33.75 3.73 -20.55
C LEU A 561 -35.27 3.57 -20.35
N GLY A 562 -36.06 3.98 -21.35
CA GLY A 562 -37.51 3.78 -21.38
C GLY A 562 -37.87 2.30 -21.30
N SER A 563 -37.22 1.45 -22.10
CA SER A 563 -37.42 0.00 -22.07
C SER A 563 -37.06 -0.64 -20.72
N LEU A 564 -36.01 -0.15 -20.05
CA LEU A 564 -35.56 -0.65 -18.76
C LEU A 564 -36.52 -0.25 -17.62
N THR A 565 -37.28 0.82 -17.78
CA THR A 565 -38.17 1.37 -16.74
C THR A 565 -39.66 1.21 -17.06
N VAL A 566 -40.00 0.59 -18.18
CA VAL A 566 -41.38 0.37 -18.63
C VAL A 566 -42.17 -0.45 -17.60
N GLY A 567 -43.43 -0.07 -17.38
CA GLY A 567 -44.34 -0.76 -16.44
C GLY A 567 -44.05 -0.57 -14.94
N LEU A 568 -42.95 0.10 -14.57
CA LEU A 568 -42.62 0.35 -13.16
C LEU A 568 -43.45 1.51 -12.58
N GLY A 569 -43.97 1.33 -11.36
CA GLY A 569 -44.57 2.42 -10.59
C GLY A 569 -43.52 3.45 -10.11
N PRO A 570 -43.91 4.66 -9.67
CA PRO A 570 -42.99 5.74 -9.33
C PRO A 570 -41.88 5.36 -8.32
N ARG A 571 -42.22 4.58 -7.28
CA ARG A 571 -41.28 4.10 -6.27
C ARG A 571 -40.22 3.14 -6.84
N ALA A 572 -40.65 2.18 -7.65
CA ALA A 572 -39.75 1.25 -8.33
C ALA A 572 -38.91 1.98 -9.39
N LYS A 573 -39.49 2.95 -10.10
CA LYS A 573 -38.76 3.82 -11.04
C LYS A 573 -37.66 4.61 -10.36
N LEU A 574 -37.91 5.19 -9.19
CA LEU A 574 -36.89 5.91 -8.43
C LEU A 574 -35.71 4.99 -8.09
N LYS A 575 -36.00 3.83 -7.49
CA LYS A 575 -34.97 2.83 -7.15
C LYS A 575 -34.18 2.40 -8.39
N THR A 576 -34.87 2.12 -9.49
CA THR A 576 -34.26 1.71 -10.75
C THR A 576 -33.37 2.77 -11.36
N LYS A 577 -33.85 4.02 -11.45
CA LYS A 577 -33.06 5.12 -11.99
C LYS A 577 -31.82 5.41 -11.15
N ILE A 578 -31.90 5.35 -9.81
CA ILE A 578 -30.73 5.55 -8.94
C ILE A 578 -29.65 4.51 -9.22
N PHE A 579 -29.96 3.21 -9.22
CA PHE A 579 -28.91 2.20 -9.45
C PHE A 579 -28.39 2.23 -10.89
N LEU A 580 -29.23 2.51 -11.89
CA LEU A 580 -28.81 2.65 -13.28
C LEU A 580 -27.87 3.84 -13.46
N ALA A 581 -28.23 5.00 -12.90
CA ALA A 581 -27.40 6.20 -12.93
C ALA A 581 -26.05 5.97 -12.21
N SER A 582 -26.07 5.24 -11.09
CA SER A 582 -24.83 4.90 -10.39
C SER A 582 -23.86 4.07 -11.24
N GLN A 583 -24.31 3.30 -12.24
CA GLN A 583 -23.40 2.49 -13.07
C GLN A 583 -22.37 3.33 -13.83
N PHE A 584 -22.63 4.62 -14.06
CA PHE A 584 -21.65 5.53 -14.67
C PHE A 584 -20.45 5.83 -13.75
N CYS A 585 -20.52 5.48 -12.46
CA CYS A 585 -19.39 5.51 -11.54
C CYS A 585 -18.49 4.27 -11.64
N ASP A 586 -18.89 3.23 -12.38
CA ASP A 586 -18.05 2.05 -12.61
C ASP A 586 -16.91 2.38 -13.57
N GLN A 587 -15.68 1.93 -13.27
CA GLN A 587 -14.50 2.25 -14.08
C GLN A 587 -14.62 1.82 -15.55
N GLN A 588 -15.29 0.70 -15.87
CA GLN A 588 -15.46 0.25 -17.25
C GLN A 588 -16.45 1.12 -18.03
N ILE A 589 -17.41 1.73 -17.34
CA ILE A 589 -18.40 2.63 -17.95
C ILE A 589 -17.88 4.06 -18.01
N ALA A 590 -17.19 4.52 -16.95
CA ALA A 590 -16.64 5.86 -16.84
C ALA A 590 -15.68 6.21 -17.99
N THR A 591 -14.92 5.22 -18.50
CA THR A 591 -14.02 5.42 -19.65
C THR A 591 -14.74 5.80 -20.96
N VAL A 592 -16.04 5.51 -21.05
CA VAL A 592 -16.88 5.77 -22.23
C VAL A 592 -18.10 6.64 -21.90
N MET A 593 -18.08 7.34 -20.76
CA MET A 593 -19.19 8.17 -20.29
C MET A 593 -19.35 9.46 -21.09
N GLN A 594 -18.25 10.09 -21.53
CA GLN A 594 -18.26 11.42 -22.15
C GLN A 594 -19.33 11.60 -23.27
N PRO A 595 -19.53 10.65 -24.20
CA PRO A 595 -20.57 10.76 -25.23
C PRO A 595 -22.02 10.70 -24.73
N PHE A 596 -22.24 10.40 -23.44
CA PHE A 596 -23.53 10.31 -22.78
C PHE A 596 -23.75 11.44 -21.76
N GLU A 597 -22.88 12.46 -21.70
CA GLU A 597 -22.94 13.49 -20.66
C GLU A 597 -24.33 14.16 -20.54
N LYS A 598 -24.93 14.52 -21.67
CA LYS A 598 -26.30 15.07 -21.70
C LYS A 598 -27.35 14.03 -21.28
N ASP A 599 -27.28 12.83 -21.84
CA ASP A 599 -28.19 11.73 -21.54
C ASP A 599 -28.19 11.39 -20.03
N TYR A 600 -27.00 11.46 -19.41
CA TYR A 600 -26.79 11.21 -18.00
C TYR A 600 -27.30 12.36 -17.12
N ALA A 601 -27.08 13.62 -17.51
CA ALA A 601 -27.64 14.79 -16.82
C ALA A 601 -29.18 14.81 -16.84
N ASP A 602 -29.79 14.38 -17.95
CA ASP A 602 -31.24 14.22 -18.07
C ASP A 602 -31.76 13.14 -17.09
N LEU A 603 -31.06 11.99 -16.99
CA LEU A 603 -31.36 10.95 -16.02
C LEU A 603 -31.23 11.43 -14.55
N GLN A 604 -30.23 12.25 -14.25
CA GLN A 604 -30.06 12.84 -12.91
C GLN A 604 -31.19 13.81 -12.57
N THR A 605 -31.59 14.64 -13.52
CA THR A 605 -32.72 15.58 -13.37
C THR A 605 -34.01 14.82 -13.09
N ASP A 606 -34.24 13.72 -13.81
CA ASP A 606 -35.38 12.83 -13.59
C ASP A 606 -35.40 12.21 -12.18
N ILE A 607 -34.23 11.85 -11.61
CA ILE A 607 -34.13 11.34 -10.24
C ILE A 607 -34.55 12.42 -9.25
N VAL A 608 -34.04 13.65 -9.39
CA VAL A 608 -34.39 14.79 -8.52
C VAL A 608 -35.91 15.06 -8.59
N GLY A 609 -36.48 15.05 -9.79
CA GLY A 609 -37.91 15.23 -10.01
C GLY A 609 -38.77 14.14 -9.36
N LEU A 610 -38.36 12.87 -9.48
CA LEU A 610 -39.05 11.75 -8.84
C LEU A 610 -39.01 11.84 -7.31
N VAL A 611 -37.86 12.19 -6.72
CA VAL A 611 -37.74 12.42 -5.27
C VAL A 611 -38.69 13.52 -4.83
N GLY A 612 -38.73 14.65 -5.55
CA GLY A 612 -39.62 15.77 -5.21
C GLY A 612 -41.10 15.39 -5.26
N SER A 613 -41.50 14.53 -6.20
CA SER A 613 -42.88 14.04 -6.33
C SER A 613 -43.29 13.04 -5.25
N LEU A 614 -42.33 12.35 -4.64
CA LEU A 614 -42.56 11.24 -3.70
C LEU A 614 -42.37 11.66 -2.23
N ALA A 615 -41.55 12.68 -1.98
CA ALA A 615 -41.30 13.22 -0.65
C ALA A 615 -42.55 13.92 -0.07
N PRO A 616 -42.66 14.01 1.27
CA PRO A 616 -43.71 14.81 1.92
C PRO A 616 -43.69 16.26 1.42
N ALA A 617 -44.86 16.83 1.11
CA ALA A 617 -44.97 18.12 0.41
C ALA A 617 -44.22 19.27 1.12
N GLU A 618 -44.21 19.29 2.45
CA GLU A 618 -43.54 20.31 3.27
C GLU A 618 -42.00 20.21 3.20
N GLU A 619 -41.46 19.01 3.00
CA GLU A 619 -40.02 18.73 2.99
C GLU A 619 -39.45 18.53 1.57
N ALA A 620 -40.32 18.37 0.57
CA ALA A 620 -39.96 17.98 -0.80
C ALA A 620 -38.92 18.91 -1.42
N ALA A 621 -39.06 20.23 -1.25
CA ALA A 621 -38.11 21.20 -1.77
C ALA A 621 -36.71 21.06 -1.15
N ARG A 622 -36.62 20.89 0.18
CA ARG A 622 -35.35 20.71 0.90
C ARG A 622 -34.68 19.39 0.53
N ILE A 623 -35.45 18.30 0.48
CA ILE A 623 -34.93 16.97 0.15
C ILE A 623 -34.44 16.94 -1.30
N SER A 624 -35.23 17.44 -2.26
CA SER A 624 -34.82 17.51 -3.68
C SER A 624 -33.58 18.37 -3.89
N GLU A 625 -33.46 19.50 -3.18
CA GLU A 625 -32.28 20.37 -3.25
C GLU A 625 -31.01 19.66 -2.78
N MET A 626 -31.08 18.90 -1.68
CA MET A 626 -29.93 18.11 -1.22
C MET A 626 -29.61 16.98 -2.20
N VAL A 627 -30.62 16.27 -2.71
CA VAL A 627 -30.42 15.22 -3.72
C VAL A 627 -29.78 15.78 -4.99
N ARG A 628 -30.18 16.99 -5.41
CA ARG A 628 -29.58 17.70 -6.55
C ARG A 628 -28.07 17.91 -6.35
N ARG A 629 -27.65 18.40 -5.18
CA ARG A 629 -26.22 18.57 -4.85
C ARG A 629 -25.46 17.25 -4.85
N LEU A 630 -26.09 16.18 -4.38
CA LEU A 630 -25.47 14.85 -4.35
C LEU A 630 -25.35 14.23 -5.77
N VAL A 631 -26.35 14.37 -6.65
CA VAL A 631 -26.23 13.89 -8.05
C VAL A 631 -25.17 14.66 -8.82
N GLU A 632 -25.01 15.97 -8.59
CA GLU A 632 -23.96 16.81 -9.21
C GLU A 632 -22.55 16.32 -8.89
N THR A 633 -22.37 15.64 -7.74
CA THR A 633 -21.11 15.02 -7.33
C THR A 633 -21.06 13.50 -7.57
N HIS A 634 -22.07 12.95 -8.26
CA HIS A 634 -22.25 11.52 -8.51
C HIS A 634 -22.35 10.66 -7.23
N ASP A 635 -22.70 11.26 -6.10
CA ASP A 635 -22.70 10.61 -4.79
C ASP A 635 -24.02 9.87 -4.51
N TYR A 636 -24.24 8.78 -5.23
CA TYR A 636 -25.45 7.97 -5.09
C TYR A 636 -25.53 7.24 -3.74
N ALA A 637 -24.40 6.92 -3.10
CA ALA A 637 -24.40 6.41 -1.73
C ALA A 637 -24.91 7.48 -0.74
N GLY A 638 -24.48 8.73 -0.91
CA GLY A 638 -24.99 9.88 -0.18
C GLY A 638 -26.48 10.07 -0.38
N ILE A 639 -26.99 9.93 -1.60
CA ILE A 639 -28.44 9.99 -1.88
C ILE A 639 -29.17 8.90 -1.09
N CYS A 640 -28.67 7.67 -1.13
CA CYS A 640 -29.32 6.56 -0.44
C CYS A 640 -29.31 6.74 1.09
N LEU A 641 -28.18 7.16 1.65
CA LEU A 641 -28.03 7.44 3.08
C LEU A 641 -28.94 8.58 3.53
N TYR A 642 -28.93 9.70 2.79
CA TYR A 642 -29.73 10.87 3.10
C TYR A 642 -31.22 10.57 3.02
N LEU A 643 -31.68 9.94 1.93
CA LEU A 643 -33.08 9.55 1.79
C LEU A 643 -33.51 8.57 2.89
N TYR A 644 -32.65 7.64 3.31
CA TYR A 644 -32.94 6.76 4.43
C TYR A 644 -33.13 7.54 5.73
N ASP A 645 -32.20 8.41 6.09
CA ASP A 645 -32.27 9.15 7.34
C ASP A 645 -33.49 10.09 7.40
N GLU A 646 -33.87 10.69 6.27
CA GLU A 646 -35.03 11.59 6.16
C GLU A 646 -36.39 10.86 6.05
N LEU A 647 -36.43 9.68 5.41
CA LEU A 647 -37.68 9.04 4.98
C LEU A 647 -37.96 7.66 5.58
N LYS A 648 -37.11 7.12 6.47
CA LYS A 648 -37.30 5.81 7.14
C LYS A 648 -38.59 5.67 7.95
N ASN A 649 -39.26 6.77 8.28
CA ASN A 649 -40.55 6.75 9.00
C ASN A 649 -41.72 7.22 8.11
N SER A 650 -41.52 7.27 6.80
CA SER A 650 -42.51 7.70 5.82
C SER A 650 -43.13 6.51 5.06
N ASN A 651 -44.04 6.80 4.13
CA ASN A 651 -44.57 5.81 3.19
C ASN A 651 -43.53 5.25 2.19
N LEU A 652 -42.27 5.73 2.25
CA LEU A 652 -41.13 5.28 1.46
C LEU A 652 -40.15 4.39 2.24
N ASP A 653 -40.41 4.04 3.50
CA ASP A 653 -39.48 3.27 4.36
C ASP A 653 -38.89 2.02 3.66
N VAL A 654 -39.75 1.20 3.03
CA VAL A 654 -39.34 0.00 2.28
C VAL A 654 -38.38 0.35 1.14
N VAL A 655 -38.65 1.44 0.41
CA VAL A 655 -37.83 1.86 -0.75
C VAL A 655 -36.46 2.34 -0.29
N VAL A 656 -36.40 3.14 0.77
CA VAL A 656 -35.12 3.67 1.26
C VAL A 656 -34.29 2.61 1.97
N ARG A 657 -34.92 1.64 2.65
CA ARG A 657 -34.23 0.43 3.15
C ARG A 657 -33.62 -0.38 2.01
N ASP A 658 -34.39 -0.64 0.96
CA ASP A 658 -33.88 -1.34 -0.23
C ASP A 658 -32.67 -0.62 -0.83
N LEU A 659 -32.70 0.71 -0.94
CA LEU A 659 -31.59 1.51 -1.46
C LEU A 659 -30.31 1.36 -0.63
N ILE A 660 -30.42 1.35 0.71
CA ILE A 660 -29.28 1.10 1.59
C ILE A 660 -28.73 -0.32 1.37
N VAL A 661 -29.60 -1.33 1.34
CA VAL A 661 -29.20 -2.72 1.10
C VAL A 661 -28.50 -2.87 -0.26
N MET A 662 -29.04 -2.25 -1.31
CA MET A 662 -28.46 -2.25 -2.65
C MET A 662 -27.09 -1.56 -2.69
N THR A 663 -26.91 -0.47 -1.93
CA THR A 663 -25.60 0.20 -1.78
C THR A 663 -24.59 -0.69 -1.07
N CYS A 664 -25.00 -1.35 0.01
CA CYS A 664 -24.15 -2.26 0.78
C CYS A 664 -23.80 -3.56 0.02
N HIS A 665 -24.63 -3.98 -0.93
CA HIS A 665 -24.35 -5.09 -1.85
C HIS A 665 -23.58 -4.67 -3.12
N GLY A 666 -23.25 -3.39 -3.28
CA GLY A 666 -22.52 -2.89 -4.44
C GLY A 666 -23.32 -2.89 -5.75
N ILE A 667 -24.65 -2.99 -5.67
CA ILE A 667 -25.53 -2.80 -6.84
C ILE A 667 -25.55 -1.32 -7.22
N ILE A 668 -25.63 -0.44 -6.22
CA ILE A 668 -25.43 1.00 -6.39
C ILE A 668 -23.94 1.25 -6.30
N GLN A 669 -23.33 1.67 -7.41
CA GLN A 669 -21.90 1.94 -7.44
C GLN A 669 -21.60 3.25 -6.73
N THR A 670 -20.54 3.22 -5.93
CA THR A 670 -20.02 4.42 -5.26
C THR A 670 -19.08 5.17 -6.17
N ALA A 671 -19.22 6.49 -6.25
CA ALA A 671 -18.19 7.33 -6.82
C ALA A 671 -16.86 7.12 -6.06
N HIS A 672 -15.75 7.31 -6.77
CA HIS A 672 -14.40 7.05 -6.26
C HIS A 672 -13.89 8.06 -5.23
N HIS A 673 -14.57 9.20 -5.08
CA HIS A 673 -14.19 10.23 -4.10
C HIS A 673 -14.51 9.80 -2.66
N ASP A 674 -13.76 10.35 -1.70
CA ASP A 674 -13.81 9.90 -0.31
C ASP A 674 -15.13 10.21 0.39
N GLN A 675 -15.86 11.25 -0.04
CA GLN A 675 -17.16 11.58 0.55
C GLN A 675 -18.21 10.50 0.25
N SER A 676 -18.26 10.01 -0.99
CA SER A 676 -19.14 8.90 -1.39
C SER A 676 -18.80 7.62 -0.63
N ARG A 677 -17.51 7.35 -0.45
CA ARG A 677 -17.03 6.23 0.38
C ARG A 677 -17.42 6.38 1.85
N ARG A 678 -17.33 7.59 2.42
CA ARG A 678 -17.83 7.91 3.77
C ARG A 678 -19.33 7.66 3.89
N HIS A 679 -20.12 8.09 2.91
CA HIS A 679 -21.56 7.83 2.91
C HIS A 679 -21.87 6.32 2.83
N ARG A 680 -21.11 5.55 2.05
CA ARG A 680 -21.25 4.08 2.04
C ARG A 680 -20.89 3.45 3.39
N CYS A 681 -19.89 3.98 4.11
CA CYS A 681 -19.61 3.57 5.49
C CYS A 681 -20.85 3.81 6.39
N GLY A 682 -21.48 4.98 6.25
CA GLY A 682 -22.76 5.29 6.91
C GLY A 682 -23.88 4.30 6.55
N CYS A 683 -24.00 3.91 5.28
CA CYS A 683 -24.96 2.87 4.86
C CYS A 683 -24.72 1.54 5.58
N PHE A 684 -23.47 1.09 5.72
CA PHE A 684 -23.15 -0.14 6.46
C PHE A 684 -23.54 -0.05 7.93
N LEU A 685 -23.27 1.09 8.58
CA LEU A 685 -23.65 1.33 9.97
C LEU A 685 -25.16 1.26 10.19
N ARG A 686 -25.97 1.81 9.27
CA ARG A 686 -27.45 1.80 9.38
C ARG A 686 -28.06 0.40 9.30
N ILE A 687 -27.36 -0.57 8.73
CA ILE A 687 -27.79 -1.97 8.66
C ILE A 687 -26.90 -2.92 9.47
N GLU A 688 -26.15 -2.37 10.44
CA GLU A 688 -25.36 -3.12 11.43
C GLU A 688 -24.26 -4.01 10.81
N ARG A 689 -23.78 -3.67 9.62
CA ARG A 689 -22.64 -4.34 8.95
C ARG A 689 -21.31 -3.72 9.40
N TYR A 690 -21.03 -3.84 10.70
CA TYR A 690 -19.92 -3.11 11.35
C TYR A 690 -18.53 -3.51 10.85
N LYS A 691 -18.32 -4.77 10.46
CA LYS A 691 -17.02 -5.23 9.93
C LYS A 691 -16.68 -4.58 8.59
N GLU A 692 -17.66 -4.48 7.71
CA GLU A 692 -17.52 -3.81 6.42
C GLU A 692 -17.39 -2.28 6.58
N ALA A 693 -18.12 -1.69 7.54
CA ALA A 693 -17.94 -0.30 7.91
C ALA A 693 -16.50 -0.04 8.42
N LEU A 694 -15.97 -0.93 9.27
CA LEU A 694 -14.63 -0.82 9.83
C LEU A 694 -13.56 -0.88 8.73
N GLY A 695 -13.65 -1.86 7.83
CA GLY A 695 -12.71 -1.98 6.71
C GLY A 695 -12.70 -0.74 5.81
N LEU A 696 -13.87 -0.13 5.58
CA LEU A 696 -13.97 1.09 4.78
C LEU A 696 -13.46 2.33 5.52
N ALA A 697 -13.76 2.46 6.81
CA ALA A 697 -13.29 3.56 7.65
C ALA A 697 -11.77 3.52 7.85
N ASP A 698 -11.18 2.35 8.06
CA ASP A 698 -9.73 2.16 8.15
C ASP A 698 -9.05 2.56 6.83
N SER A 699 -9.60 2.10 5.69
CA SER A 699 -9.10 2.52 4.38
C SER A 699 -9.19 4.03 4.15
N LEU A 700 -10.30 4.68 4.55
CA LEU A 700 -10.45 6.14 4.43
C LEU A 700 -9.45 6.88 5.31
N ALA A 701 -9.27 6.45 6.57
CA ALA A 701 -8.32 7.05 7.50
C ALA A 701 -6.87 6.89 7.05
N ARG A 702 -6.50 5.75 6.44
CA ARG A 702 -5.16 5.51 5.89
C ARG A 702 -4.90 6.31 4.61
N SER A 703 -5.89 6.43 3.74
CA SER A 703 -5.75 7.17 2.49
C SER A 703 -5.70 8.68 2.68
N ASN A 704 -6.24 9.17 3.82
CA ASN A 704 -6.37 10.58 4.16
C ASN A 704 -5.87 10.85 5.60
N PRO A 705 -4.56 10.70 5.84
CA PRO A 705 -3.95 11.01 7.13
C PRO A 705 -4.02 12.50 7.48
N ASP A 706 -4.28 13.34 6.50
CA ASP A 706 -4.48 14.78 6.56
C ASP A 706 -5.94 15.20 6.78
N ASN A 707 -6.81 14.28 7.22
CA ASN A 707 -8.19 14.62 7.55
C ASN A 707 -8.61 14.01 8.89
N PRO A 708 -8.75 14.82 9.96
CA PRO A 708 -9.16 14.34 11.28
C PRO A 708 -10.54 13.67 11.27
N ASP A 709 -11.47 14.10 10.43
CA ASP A 709 -12.84 13.55 10.40
C ASP A 709 -12.84 12.07 10.03
N PHE A 710 -11.93 11.62 9.16
CA PHE A 710 -11.81 10.20 8.83
C PHE A 710 -11.15 9.39 9.94
N GLN A 711 -10.24 10.00 10.71
CA GLN A 711 -9.68 9.35 11.90
C GLN A 711 -10.76 9.20 12.99
N ILE A 712 -11.57 10.23 13.20
CA ILE A 712 -12.70 10.23 14.14
C ILE A 712 -13.77 9.22 13.69
N LEU A 713 -14.07 9.14 12.39
CA LEU A 713 -14.98 8.14 11.84
C LEU A 713 -14.48 6.72 12.14
N LEU A 714 -13.19 6.43 11.95
CA LEU A 714 -12.62 5.13 12.30
C LEU A 714 -12.81 4.82 13.78
N ALA A 715 -12.49 5.76 14.67
CA ALA A 715 -12.68 5.58 16.11
C ALA A 715 -14.15 5.32 16.48
N HIS A 716 -15.10 6.04 15.87
CA HIS A 716 -16.53 5.82 16.08
C HIS A 716 -17.01 4.46 15.56
N VAL A 717 -16.54 4.01 14.39
CA VAL A 717 -16.92 2.68 13.88
C VAL A 717 -16.36 1.57 14.78
N MET A 718 -15.16 1.77 15.36
CA MET A 718 -14.56 0.82 16.30
C MET A 718 -15.37 0.70 17.60
N THR A 719 -16.08 1.72 18.07
CA THR A 719 -16.92 1.61 19.29
C THR A 719 -18.15 0.73 19.07
N CYS A 720 -18.60 0.59 17.82
CA CYS A 720 -19.69 -0.32 17.46
C CYS A 720 -19.30 -1.82 17.54
N LEU A 721 -18.01 -2.13 17.72
CA LEU A 721 -17.48 -3.49 17.82
C LEU A 721 -16.91 -3.74 19.22
N PRO A 722 -17.49 -4.64 20.03
CA PRO A 722 -17.02 -4.93 21.39
C PRO A 722 -15.52 -5.27 21.46
N GLU A 723 -15.01 -6.01 20.48
CA GLU A 723 -13.60 -6.41 20.40
C GLU A 723 -12.62 -5.25 20.11
N CYS A 724 -13.11 -4.08 19.72
CA CYS A 724 -12.29 -2.93 19.31
C CYS A 724 -12.33 -1.76 20.30
N GLN A 725 -13.07 -1.86 21.42
CA GLN A 725 -13.30 -0.73 22.33
C GLN A 725 -12.00 -0.15 22.92
N ASP A 726 -11.09 -1.00 23.43
CA ASP A 726 -9.81 -0.53 23.99
C ASP A 726 -8.94 0.16 22.91
N ALA A 727 -8.94 -0.41 21.71
CA ALA A 727 -8.22 0.16 20.57
C ALA A 727 -8.85 1.50 20.12
N ALA A 728 -10.17 1.63 20.21
CA ALA A 728 -10.88 2.88 19.92
C ALA A 728 -10.53 3.98 20.93
N ARG A 729 -10.42 3.65 22.23
CA ARG A 729 -9.99 4.60 23.27
C ARG A 729 -8.55 5.05 23.05
N SER A 730 -7.65 4.11 22.75
CA SER A 730 -6.25 4.41 22.43
C SER A 730 -6.15 5.33 21.20
N LEU A 731 -6.84 5.00 20.12
CA LEU A 731 -6.91 5.81 18.90
C LEU A 731 -7.47 7.20 19.18
N SER A 732 -8.53 7.31 20.00
CA SER A 732 -9.13 8.60 20.36
C SER A 732 -8.16 9.49 21.14
N GLY A 733 -7.42 8.90 22.09
CA GLY A 733 -6.35 9.60 22.81
C GLY A 733 -5.24 10.07 21.88
N ASP A 734 -4.81 9.22 20.95
CA ASP A 734 -3.83 9.55 19.93
C ASP A 734 -4.32 10.67 19.00
N ILE A 735 -5.58 10.65 18.55
CA ILE A 735 -6.15 11.71 17.71
C ILE A 735 -6.10 13.05 18.45
N LYS A 736 -6.57 13.09 19.71
CA LYS A 736 -6.55 14.31 20.54
C LYS A 736 -5.14 14.84 20.77
N ARG A 737 -4.16 13.95 20.97
CA ARG A 737 -2.76 14.33 21.19
C ARG A 737 -2.12 14.87 19.92
N ARG A 738 -2.25 14.13 18.81
CA ARG A 738 -1.44 14.33 17.60
C ARG A 738 -2.05 15.33 16.60
N TYR A 739 -3.36 15.53 16.62
CA TYR A 739 -4.04 16.44 15.71
C TYR A 739 -4.46 17.75 16.40
N LYS A 740 -4.55 18.81 15.60
CA LYS A 740 -5.15 20.09 15.95
C LYS A 740 -6.60 20.03 15.48
N LEU A 741 -7.50 19.90 16.44
CA LEU A 741 -8.92 19.66 16.21
C LEU A 741 -9.71 20.95 16.42
N SER A 742 -10.77 21.15 15.63
CA SER A 742 -11.79 22.17 15.92
C SER A 742 -12.63 21.77 17.14
N ASP A 743 -13.39 22.71 17.71
CA ASP A 743 -14.33 22.43 18.80
C ASP A 743 -15.35 21.35 18.42
N THR A 744 -15.82 21.35 17.17
CA THR A 744 -16.74 20.33 16.65
C THR A 744 -16.09 18.95 16.58
N GLN A 745 -14.83 18.86 16.17
CA GLN A 745 -14.07 17.62 16.10
C GLN A 745 -13.73 17.10 17.50
N LEU A 746 -13.39 18.00 18.43
CA LEU A 746 -13.18 17.67 19.85
C LEU A 746 -14.43 17.06 20.47
N ALA A 747 -15.58 17.71 20.28
CA ALA A 747 -16.86 17.18 20.76
C ALA A 747 -17.19 15.82 20.16
N ALA A 748 -16.93 15.62 18.86
CA ALA A 748 -17.16 14.35 18.19
C ALA A 748 -16.27 13.21 18.75
N ILE A 749 -14.99 13.45 18.98
CA ILE A 749 -14.09 12.43 19.53
C ILE A 749 -14.29 12.21 21.04
N GLU A 750 -14.81 13.20 21.76
CA GLU A 750 -15.27 13.04 23.15
C GLU A 750 -16.52 12.16 23.24
N ALA A 751 -17.45 12.29 22.28
CA ALA A 751 -18.61 11.40 22.21
C ALA A 751 -18.19 9.93 22.11
N VAL A 752 -17.20 9.62 21.26
CA VAL A 752 -16.58 8.27 21.13
C VAL A 752 -16.01 7.76 22.45
N SER A 753 -15.49 8.66 23.30
CA SER A 753 -14.95 8.30 24.62
C SER A 753 -16.02 8.14 25.70
N SER A 754 -17.27 8.53 25.43
CA SER A 754 -18.37 8.65 26.41
C SER A 754 -19.54 7.70 26.18
N GLU A 755 -19.58 6.96 25.05
CA GLU A 755 -20.65 6.00 24.71
C GLU A 755 -20.79 4.82 25.69
N GLU A 756 -20.03 4.78 26.79
CA GLU A 756 -20.12 3.80 27.89
C GLU A 756 -21.24 4.06 28.94
N GLN A 757 -22.15 5.02 28.74
CA GLN A 757 -23.29 5.23 29.66
C GLN A 757 -24.67 4.76 29.13
N ARG A 758 -24.73 3.95 28.08
CA ARG A 758 -26.00 3.35 27.61
C ARG A 758 -25.94 1.84 27.39
#